data_AF-A0A9P3BJX0-F1
#
_entry.id   AF-A0A9P3BJX0-F1
#
_cell.length_a   1.000
_cell.length_b   1.000
_cell.length_c   1.000
_cell.angle_alpha   90.00
_cell.angle_beta   90.00
_cell.angle_gamma   90.00
#
_symmetry.space_group_name_H-M   'P 1'
#
loop_
_entity.id
_entity.type
_entity.pdbx_description
1 polymer ?
#
loop_
_entity_poly.entity_id
_entity_poly.type
_entity_poly.pdbx_seq_one_letter_code
_entity_poly.pdbx_strand_id
1 'polypeptide(L)'
;MAGQSHIFIAAPVRTGAAEALASLLETMNAAPGTADPANALLPFGRIPTIHVARFVILDDHSLPDRPQIAPQLPATEPLRLAFIADCDGPADDLLRTLVDLAAPGLQQIFSHCSDFDAHTDLLAWLHAYRIVSAATYANWPGRSMIQVREEATLHAALRQTRLAHPEASPEQLRDILLIAARSVPLTPLPVPTFAQRLAQTGDFLLLPLYALLLSPLLIPALPFLILLLRWRETHDPVLAPVPSIARNKLLSSIEDRDVTNQYSAIGSLKPGLFRRWLTVAVLWVINWSGRHLFNTGRLGRVNTIHFASWTFLDDKRRLCFASNYDGSREAYNDDFINKVAFGLNLSFSNGLGYPQTNWLIFDGARHEQDFKRYLFHHQIPTQVWYKAIPGLTTLDRGDMRMAADDEAADIQALADRGFRSLTGACYLLLRIENPVLAKPWLRTLEIASVAQARAQHLPQVCQIAFTAAGLRALGTEVTPGAGFDPQFIDGMAGDERRSHQLGDEGANAPAHWHWGVGEQEPHILLLLLALNPAIDSLAQATCSAAQAAGCAVVSGHTATTTTPLGREPFGFADGVSQPDYDWGGTLTPGGARDRDYRNLLAMGELLLGYPNEYGFIGDYPQADELGRNGSYLVYRQLAQDVAGFWQWLVRQAGDGAIALAERMVGRELDGAPLPGLESATIMGTVDPRNAFHFAADPDGRICPIGAHIRRLNPRSSDDPQGHHGFLRDLISSVGFSGTAMHDAVASARFHRLLRRGRPYGPVIVPQAAMQGTGADQETGLHFLCLNANLARQFEFVQGAWAASPKFAGLAAEQDPLLGNRLPLAGAQPSDAFSYTDTGACPRAISGLPQFVTVRGGAYLFLPGLRGLAQILRDR
;
A
#
# COMPACT_ATOMS: atom_id res chain seq x y z
N MET A 1 12.24 -33.98 9.43
CA MET A 1 11.66 -32.66 9.71
C MET A 1 10.44 -32.87 10.57
N ALA A 2 10.20 -32.05 11.58
CA ALA A 2 8.87 -31.99 12.19
C ALA A 2 7.93 -31.49 11.08
N GLY A 3 7.25 -32.43 10.40
CA GLY A 3 6.32 -32.08 9.33
C GLY A 3 5.18 -31.29 9.94
N GLN A 4 4.74 -30.21 9.32
CA GLN A 4 3.49 -29.58 9.71
C GLN A 4 2.32 -30.43 9.20
N SER A 5 1.30 -30.61 10.02
CA SER A 5 0.08 -31.34 9.67
C SER A 5 -1.14 -30.44 9.76
N HIS A 6 -2.02 -30.60 8.78
CA HIS A 6 -3.36 -30.05 8.82
C HIS A 6 -4.35 -31.11 9.33
N ILE A 7 -5.20 -30.73 10.27
CA ILE A 7 -6.24 -31.57 10.85
C ILE A 7 -7.59 -30.97 10.49
N PHE A 8 -8.48 -31.81 9.97
CA PHE A 8 -9.88 -31.47 9.73
C PHE A 8 -10.74 -32.63 10.26
N ILE A 9 -11.51 -32.38 11.32
CA ILE A 9 -12.43 -33.35 11.92
C ILE A 9 -13.82 -32.78 11.78
N ALA A 10 -14.76 -33.50 11.15
CA ALA A 10 -16.12 -32.98 10.99
C ALA A 10 -17.19 -34.05 11.18
N ALA A 11 -18.01 -33.86 12.20
CA ALA A 11 -19.09 -34.77 12.57
C ALA A 11 -20.47 -34.11 12.46
N PRO A 12 -21.53 -34.85 12.07
CA PRO A 12 -22.90 -34.34 12.06
C PRO A 12 -23.35 -33.87 13.44
N VAL A 13 -23.95 -32.68 13.51
CA VAL A 13 -24.58 -32.14 14.72
C VAL A 13 -25.94 -32.82 14.90
N ARG A 14 -26.25 -33.23 16.13
CA ARG A 14 -27.53 -33.82 16.50
C ARG A 14 -28.66 -32.83 16.23
N THR A 15 -29.79 -33.33 15.74
CA THR A 15 -30.99 -32.51 15.48
C THR A 15 -31.40 -31.75 16.75
N GLY A 16 -31.57 -30.42 16.62
CA GLY A 16 -31.93 -29.54 17.74
C GLY A 16 -30.78 -29.13 18.67
N ALA A 17 -29.56 -29.65 18.48
CA ALA A 17 -28.41 -29.35 19.35
C ALA A 17 -27.60 -28.11 18.91
N ALA A 18 -27.92 -27.52 17.74
CA ALA A 18 -27.12 -26.46 17.12
C ALA A 18 -27.01 -25.19 17.96
N GLU A 19 -28.11 -24.70 18.52
CA GLU A 19 -28.12 -23.49 19.36
C GLU A 19 -27.36 -23.70 20.68
N ALA A 20 -27.55 -24.86 21.31
CA ALA A 20 -26.84 -25.23 22.52
C ALA A 20 -25.33 -25.36 22.29
N LEU A 21 -24.95 -25.97 21.16
CA LEU A 21 -23.55 -26.06 20.73
C LEU A 21 -22.95 -24.68 20.45
N ALA A 22 -23.65 -23.81 19.72
CA ALA A 22 -23.17 -22.45 19.43
C ALA A 22 -22.98 -21.65 20.74
N SER A 23 -23.91 -21.77 21.68
CA SER A 23 -23.80 -21.13 23.01
C SER A 23 -22.62 -21.67 23.80
N LEU A 24 -22.37 -22.99 23.75
CA LEU A 24 -21.21 -23.61 24.40
C LEU A 24 -19.89 -23.11 23.79
N LEU A 25 -19.80 -23.07 22.46
CA LEU A 25 -18.61 -22.56 21.76
C LEU A 25 -18.35 -21.08 22.06
N GLU A 26 -19.39 -20.27 22.23
CA GLU A 26 -19.22 -18.86 22.62
C GLU A 26 -18.55 -18.72 23.99
N THR A 27 -18.77 -19.65 24.92
CA THR A 27 -18.06 -19.66 26.22
C THR A 27 -16.56 -19.94 26.09
N MET A 28 -16.09 -20.38 24.92
CA MET A 28 -14.67 -20.60 24.64
C MET A 28 -13.91 -19.32 24.30
N ASN A 29 -14.61 -18.22 24.10
CA ASN A 29 -14.06 -16.99 23.55
C ASN A 29 -13.73 -15.96 24.65
N ALA A 30 -12.56 -15.33 24.55
CA ALA A 30 -12.22 -14.14 25.34
C ALA A 30 -12.84 -12.87 24.74
N ALA A 31 -13.11 -12.89 23.44
CA ALA A 31 -13.81 -11.87 22.67
C ALA A 31 -14.52 -12.55 21.49
N PRO A 32 -15.61 -11.99 20.90
CA PRO A 32 -16.36 -12.66 19.84
C PRO A 32 -15.47 -13.27 18.75
N GLY A 33 -15.59 -14.59 18.55
CA GLY A 33 -14.80 -15.35 17.58
C GLY A 33 -13.32 -15.58 17.92
N THR A 34 -12.82 -15.04 19.02
CA THR A 34 -11.42 -15.14 19.48
C THR A 34 -11.32 -16.02 20.71
N ALA A 35 -10.69 -17.18 20.55
CA ALA A 35 -10.54 -18.19 21.61
C ALA A 35 -9.76 -17.65 22.80
N ASP A 36 -10.21 -17.96 24.01
CA ASP A 36 -9.43 -17.80 25.24
C ASP A 36 -8.30 -18.86 25.26
N PRO A 37 -7.01 -18.46 25.25
CA PRO A 37 -5.90 -19.40 25.32
C PRO A 37 -5.91 -20.29 26.57
N ALA A 38 -6.53 -19.83 27.66
CA ALA A 38 -6.62 -20.54 28.94
C ALA A 38 -7.98 -21.24 29.14
N ASN A 39 -8.78 -21.38 28.08
CA ASN A 39 -10.14 -21.89 28.20
C ASN A 39 -10.21 -23.27 28.87
N ALA A 40 -11.22 -23.46 29.72
CA ALA A 40 -11.39 -24.68 30.50
C ALA A 40 -11.81 -25.90 29.65
N LEU A 41 -12.51 -25.71 28.53
CA LEU A 41 -12.93 -26.82 27.66
C LEU A 41 -11.77 -27.28 26.77
N LEU A 42 -10.99 -26.35 26.24
CA LEU A 42 -9.77 -26.66 25.48
C LEU A 42 -8.72 -25.57 25.73
N PRO A 43 -7.68 -25.84 26.55
CA PRO A 43 -6.67 -24.85 26.89
C PRO A 43 -5.63 -24.74 25.76
N PHE A 44 -5.99 -24.07 24.66
CA PHE A 44 -5.17 -23.95 23.45
C PHE A 44 -3.73 -23.48 23.74
N GLY A 45 -3.56 -22.53 24.66
CA GLY A 45 -2.26 -21.96 25.03
C GLY A 45 -1.28 -22.97 25.64
N ARG A 46 -1.77 -24.11 26.14
CA ARG A 46 -0.94 -25.19 26.69
C ARG A 46 -0.44 -26.17 25.63
N ILE A 47 -0.89 -26.06 24.38
CA ILE A 47 -0.49 -26.94 23.28
C ILE A 47 0.54 -26.19 22.41
N PRO A 48 1.85 -26.44 22.60
CA PRO A 48 2.89 -25.63 21.97
C PRO A 48 3.04 -25.87 20.47
N THR A 49 2.46 -26.95 19.94
CA THR A 49 2.59 -27.36 18.54
C THR A 49 1.53 -26.74 17.62
N ILE A 50 0.47 -26.12 18.15
CA ILE A 50 -0.59 -25.51 17.32
C ILE A 50 -0.12 -24.14 16.82
N HIS A 51 -0.22 -23.92 15.50
CA HIS A 51 -0.08 -22.60 14.86
C HIS A 51 -1.40 -21.84 14.96
N VAL A 52 -2.44 -22.45 14.42
CA VAL A 52 -3.81 -21.93 14.39
C VAL A 52 -4.79 -23.08 14.58
N ALA A 53 -5.90 -22.83 15.27
CA ALA A 53 -6.97 -23.79 15.43
C ALA A 53 -8.33 -23.09 15.42
N ARG A 54 -9.39 -23.79 15.02
CA ARG A 54 -10.75 -23.26 15.03
C ARG A 54 -11.82 -24.32 15.22
N PHE A 55 -12.93 -23.91 15.83
CA PHE A 55 -14.22 -24.60 15.73
C PHE A 55 -15.14 -23.83 14.79
N VAL A 56 -15.72 -24.56 13.84
CA VAL A 56 -16.63 -24.01 12.83
C VAL A 56 -17.87 -24.89 12.72
N ILE A 57 -19.06 -24.32 12.90
CA ILE A 57 -20.32 -24.94 12.54
C ILE A 57 -20.51 -24.73 11.03
N LEU A 58 -20.45 -25.82 10.27
CA LEU A 58 -20.52 -25.83 8.82
C LEU A 58 -21.97 -25.69 8.34
N ASP A 59 -22.53 -24.50 8.53
CA ASP A 59 -23.88 -24.12 8.09
C ASP A 59 -23.85 -23.57 6.64
N ASP A 60 -24.20 -24.42 5.68
CA ASP A 60 -24.19 -24.06 4.25
C ASP A 60 -25.47 -23.31 3.87
N HIS A 61 -25.42 -21.99 3.93
CA HIS A 61 -26.53 -21.10 3.57
C HIS A 61 -26.86 -21.08 2.08
N SER A 62 -26.05 -21.72 1.23
CA SER A 62 -26.31 -21.85 -0.20
C SER A 62 -27.19 -23.08 -0.52
N LEU A 63 -27.47 -23.96 0.45
CA LEU A 63 -28.33 -25.14 0.24
C LEU A 63 -29.73 -24.78 -0.30
N PRO A 64 -30.41 -23.71 0.18
CA PRO A 64 -31.71 -23.29 -0.34
C PRO A 64 -31.72 -22.91 -1.82
N ASP A 65 -30.55 -22.65 -2.43
CA ASP A 65 -30.47 -22.34 -3.86
C ASP A 65 -30.56 -23.60 -4.73
N ARG A 66 -30.15 -24.77 -4.20
CA ARG A 66 -30.07 -26.03 -4.95
C ARG A 66 -31.36 -26.40 -5.68
N PRO A 67 -32.57 -26.33 -5.07
CA PRO A 67 -33.80 -26.66 -5.77
C PRO A 67 -34.04 -25.83 -7.05
N GLN A 68 -33.52 -24.59 -7.10
CA GLN A 68 -33.71 -23.69 -8.23
C GLN A 68 -32.67 -23.90 -9.33
N ILE A 69 -31.40 -24.13 -8.96
CA ILE A 69 -30.27 -24.12 -9.92
C ILE A 69 -29.54 -25.46 -10.08
N ALA A 70 -29.78 -26.42 -9.18
CA ALA A 70 -29.23 -27.77 -9.25
C ALA A 70 -30.18 -28.79 -8.58
N PRO A 71 -31.42 -28.99 -9.09
CA PRO A 71 -32.43 -29.87 -8.49
C PRO A 71 -32.01 -31.34 -8.37
N GLN A 72 -30.96 -31.75 -9.08
CA GLN A 72 -30.35 -33.07 -9.00
C GLN A 72 -29.51 -33.30 -7.73
N LEU A 73 -29.20 -32.25 -6.96
CA LEU A 73 -28.52 -32.37 -5.67
C LEU A 73 -29.55 -32.47 -4.53
N PRO A 74 -29.21 -33.14 -3.41
CA PRO A 74 -30.08 -33.16 -2.22
C PRO A 74 -30.40 -31.74 -1.75
N ALA A 75 -31.67 -31.47 -1.42
CA ALA A 75 -32.13 -30.15 -0.97
C ALA A 75 -31.55 -29.75 0.41
N THR A 76 -31.21 -30.73 1.23
CA THR A 76 -30.58 -30.54 2.54
C THR A 76 -29.36 -31.43 2.67
N GLU A 77 -28.42 -31.01 3.50
CA GLU A 77 -27.25 -31.78 3.91
C GLU A 77 -27.10 -31.62 5.44
N PRO A 78 -26.45 -32.57 6.13
CA PRO A 78 -26.29 -32.46 7.58
C PRO A 78 -25.45 -31.24 7.96
N LEU A 79 -25.90 -30.53 9.00
CA LEU A 79 -25.09 -29.55 9.72
C LEU A 79 -23.95 -30.30 10.42
N ARG A 80 -22.72 -29.81 10.30
CA ARG A 80 -21.54 -30.45 10.89
C ARG A 80 -20.80 -29.51 11.81
N LEU A 81 -20.25 -30.03 12.90
CA LEU A 81 -19.24 -29.32 13.69
C LEU A 81 -17.87 -29.73 13.17
N ALA A 82 -17.05 -28.76 12.80
CA ALA A 82 -15.67 -28.96 12.37
C ALA A 82 -14.67 -28.43 13.40
N PHE A 83 -13.66 -29.24 13.71
CA PHE A 83 -12.42 -28.80 14.34
C PHE A 83 -11.31 -28.81 13.30
N ILE A 84 -10.69 -27.65 13.08
CA ILE A 84 -9.65 -27.44 12.06
C ILE A 84 -8.41 -26.89 12.75
N ALA A 85 -7.25 -27.51 12.54
CA ALA A 85 -6.00 -27.05 13.15
C ALA A 85 -4.78 -27.30 12.26
N ASP A 86 -3.85 -26.36 12.28
CA ASP A 86 -2.52 -26.50 11.69
C ASP A 86 -1.50 -26.61 12.82
N CYS A 87 -0.68 -27.66 12.80
CA CYS A 87 0.21 -28.00 13.90
C CYS A 87 1.55 -28.56 13.45
N ASP A 88 2.55 -28.51 14.33
CA ASP A 88 3.81 -29.21 14.16
C ASP A 88 3.68 -30.69 14.48
N GLY A 89 4.37 -31.51 13.69
CA GLY A 89 4.42 -32.95 13.86
C GLY A 89 3.26 -33.68 13.17
N PRO A 90 3.20 -35.01 13.31
CA PRO A 90 2.09 -35.82 12.85
C PRO A 90 0.76 -35.40 13.48
N ALA A 91 -0.30 -35.36 12.67
CA ALA A 91 -1.65 -35.07 13.15
C ALA A 91 -2.08 -35.95 14.35
N ASP A 92 -1.69 -37.22 14.35
CA ASP A 92 -2.06 -38.18 15.41
C ASP A 92 -1.47 -37.81 16.77
N ASP A 93 -0.30 -37.16 16.80
CA ASP A 93 0.33 -36.70 18.04
C ASP A 93 -0.47 -35.54 18.66
N LEU A 94 -0.99 -34.64 17.82
CA LEU A 94 -1.90 -33.59 18.28
C LEU A 94 -3.23 -34.21 18.78
N LEU A 95 -3.80 -35.21 18.10
CA LEU A 95 -5.04 -35.85 18.56
C LEU A 95 -4.86 -36.50 19.95
N ARG A 96 -3.75 -37.20 20.19
CA ARG A 96 -3.44 -37.76 21.52
C ARG A 96 -3.28 -36.66 22.56
N THR A 97 -2.55 -35.60 22.22
CA THR A 97 -2.37 -34.43 23.10
C THR A 97 -3.70 -33.78 23.47
N LEU A 98 -4.63 -33.66 22.52
CA LEU A 98 -5.97 -33.12 22.74
C LEU A 98 -6.78 -34.00 23.72
N VAL A 99 -6.73 -35.33 23.55
CA VAL A 99 -7.39 -36.27 24.45
C VAL A 99 -6.78 -36.22 25.86
N ASP A 100 -5.46 -36.26 25.97
CA ASP A 100 -4.76 -36.25 27.26
C ASP A 100 -5.00 -34.95 28.05
N LEU A 101 -5.09 -33.83 27.35
CA LEU A 101 -5.18 -32.50 27.97
C LEU A 101 -6.62 -32.04 28.22
N ALA A 102 -7.56 -32.41 27.35
CA ALA A 102 -8.87 -31.77 27.25
C ALA A 102 -10.04 -32.75 27.03
N ALA A 103 -9.86 -34.04 27.31
CA ALA A 103 -10.91 -35.05 27.10
C ALA A 103 -12.30 -34.65 27.66
N PRO A 104 -12.46 -34.16 28.92
CA PRO A 104 -13.78 -33.81 29.44
C PRO A 104 -14.45 -32.68 28.66
N GLY A 105 -13.71 -31.65 28.27
CA GLY A 105 -14.23 -30.52 27.51
C GLY A 105 -14.55 -30.90 26.07
N LEU A 106 -13.70 -31.68 25.42
CA LEU A 106 -13.94 -32.23 24.09
C LEU A 106 -15.15 -33.18 24.07
N GLN A 107 -15.29 -34.04 25.09
CA GLN A 107 -16.48 -34.89 25.27
C GLN A 107 -17.75 -34.05 25.41
N GLN A 108 -17.71 -32.95 26.17
CA GLN A 108 -18.83 -32.04 26.29
C GLN A 108 -19.20 -31.41 24.94
N ILE A 109 -18.22 -30.90 24.19
CA ILE A 109 -18.42 -30.30 22.86
C ILE A 109 -18.99 -31.34 21.88
N PHE A 110 -18.36 -32.51 21.77
CA PHE A 110 -18.75 -33.55 20.82
C PHE A 110 -20.02 -34.31 21.24
N SER A 111 -20.48 -34.22 22.48
CA SER A 111 -21.79 -34.77 22.90
C SER A 111 -22.98 -34.19 22.13
N HIS A 112 -22.79 -33.04 21.49
CA HIS A 112 -23.76 -32.43 20.58
C HIS A 112 -23.77 -33.06 19.18
N CYS A 113 -22.89 -34.00 18.87
CA CYS A 113 -22.85 -34.75 17.61
C CYS A 113 -23.74 -36.01 17.66
N SER A 114 -24.20 -36.46 16.49
CA SER A 114 -25.18 -37.56 16.38
C SER A 114 -24.64 -38.91 16.86
N ASP A 115 -23.33 -39.15 16.74
CA ASP A 115 -22.69 -40.45 16.98
C ASP A 115 -21.66 -40.39 18.13
N PHE A 116 -21.88 -39.51 19.11
CA PHE A 116 -21.04 -39.38 20.29
C PHE A 116 -21.87 -39.50 21.57
N ASP A 117 -21.43 -40.38 22.46
CA ASP A 117 -22.02 -40.58 23.79
C ASP A 117 -20.94 -40.67 24.88
N ALA A 118 -21.37 -40.82 26.13
CA ALA A 118 -20.47 -40.86 27.29
C ALA A 118 -19.56 -42.11 27.34
N HIS A 119 -19.82 -43.13 26.54
CA HIS A 119 -19.04 -44.38 26.48
C HIS A 119 -18.12 -44.45 25.26
N THR A 120 -18.18 -43.45 24.39
CA THR A 120 -17.40 -43.37 23.16
C THR A 120 -15.93 -43.11 23.48
N ASP A 121 -15.02 -43.92 22.92
CA ASP A 121 -13.59 -43.64 22.93
C ASP A 121 -13.32 -42.40 22.06
N LEU A 122 -12.98 -41.29 22.71
CA LEU A 122 -12.76 -40.00 22.06
C LEU A 122 -11.66 -40.07 21.00
N LEU A 123 -10.55 -40.79 21.23
CA LEU A 123 -9.46 -40.85 20.26
C LEU A 123 -9.88 -41.64 19.02
N ALA A 124 -10.51 -42.80 19.22
CA ALA A 124 -11.05 -43.60 18.13
C ALA A 124 -12.11 -42.82 17.32
N TRP A 125 -12.95 -42.04 18.01
CA TRP A 125 -13.95 -41.18 17.39
C TRP A 125 -13.33 -40.05 16.57
N LEU A 126 -12.33 -39.34 17.11
CA LEU A 126 -11.61 -38.30 16.38
C LEU A 126 -10.96 -38.86 15.10
N HIS A 127 -10.42 -40.07 15.14
CA HIS A 127 -9.92 -40.76 13.94
C HIS A 127 -11.02 -41.11 12.94
N ALA A 128 -12.18 -41.59 13.41
CA ALA A 128 -13.30 -41.96 12.55
C ALA A 128 -13.90 -40.76 11.80
N TYR A 129 -13.93 -39.58 12.42
CA TYR A 129 -14.47 -38.34 11.82
C TYR A 129 -13.40 -37.44 11.20
N ARG A 130 -12.13 -37.88 11.16
CA ARG A 130 -11.06 -37.16 10.48
C ARG A 130 -11.25 -37.25 8.97
N ILE A 131 -11.28 -36.09 8.31
CA ILE A 131 -11.38 -35.97 6.86
C ILE A 131 -10.03 -35.50 6.33
N VAL A 132 -9.50 -36.20 5.32
CA VAL A 132 -8.28 -35.78 4.64
C VAL A 132 -8.61 -34.64 3.69
N SER A 133 -8.01 -33.47 3.90
CA SER A 133 -8.13 -32.34 2.98
C SER A 133 -7.56 -32.70 1.61
N ALA A 134 -8.27 -32.30 0.56
CA ALA A 134 -7.88 -32.56 -0.83
C ALA A 134 -6.65 -31.73 -1.22
N ALA A 135 -6.52 -30.51 -0.67
CA ALA A 135 -5.36 -29.67 -0.82
C ALA A 135 -5.09 -28.88 0.45
N THR A 136 -3.80 -28.66 0.73
CA THR A 136 -3.33 -27.83 1.84
C THR A 136 -2.18 -26.95 1.38
N TYR A 137 -2.11 -25.75 1.94
CA TYR A 137 -1.04 -24.79 1.73
C TYR A 137 -0.55 -24.31 3.10
N ALA A 138 0.77 -24.26 3.26
CA ALA A 138 1.45 -23.68 4.42
C ALA A 138 2.51 -22.73 3.89
N ASN A 139 2.56 -21.50 4.42
CA ASN A 139 3.39 -20.43 3.89
C ASN A 139 4.90 -20.77 3.93
N TRP A 140 5.35 -21.33 5.04
CA TRP A 140 6.72 -21.80 5.26
C TRP A 140 6.73 -23.23 5.80
N PRO A 141 6.67 -24.24 4.91
CA PRO A 141 6.70 -25.63 5.31
C PRO A 141 7.95 -25.97 6.13
N GLY A 142 7.75 -26.51 7.32
CA GLY A 142 8.84 -26.97 8.20
C GLY A 142 9.37 -25.93 9.19
N ARG A 143 8.80 -24.72 9.25
CA ARG A 143 9.05 -23.75 10.34
C ARG A 143 8.18 -24.09 11.55
N SER A 144 8.78 -24.61 12.62
CA SER A 144 8.04 -25.04 13.81
C SER A 144 7.54 -23.87 14.66
N MET A 145 6.46 -24.05 15.42
CA MET A 145 5.97 -23.11 16.42
C MET A 145 7.00 -22.77 17.48
N ILE A 146 7.86 -23.71 17.86
CA ILE A 146 8.98 -23.43 18.77
C ILE A 146 9.88 -22.36 18.13
N GLN A 147 10.26 -22.51 16.87
CA GLN A 147 11.06 -21.52 16.15
C GLN A 147 10.34 -20.18 16.02
N VAL A 148 9.04 -20.17 15.66
CA VAL A 148 8.29 -18.90 15.55
C VAL A 148 8.21 -18.20 16.91
N ARG A 149 8.05 -18.93 18.01
CA ARG A 149 8.04 -18.37 19.38
C ARG A 149 9.43 -17.86 19.80
N GLU A 150 10.48 -18.60 19.52
CA GLU A 150 11.87 -18.21 19.80
C GLU A 150 12.26 -16.96 19.00
N GLU A 151 11.86 -16.87 17.73
CA GLU A 151 12.09 -15.69 16.89
C GLU A 151 11.26 -14.49 17.34
N ALA A 152 10.01 -14.69 17.75
CA ALA A 152 9.19 -13.64 18.35
C ALA A 152 9.80 -13.16 19.68
N THR A 153 10.32 -14.09 20.49
CA THR A 153 11.03 -13.79 21.74
C THR A 153 12.33 -13.04 21.48
N LEU A 154 13.09 -13.45 20.46
CA LEU A 154 14.28 -12.75 20.00
C LEU A 154 13.92 -11.33 19.57
N HIS A 155 12.88 -11.19 18.76
CA HIS A 155 12.42 -9.88 18.31
C HIS A 155 12.00 -8.99 19.48
N ALA A 156 11.25 -9.53 20.44
CA ALA A 156 10.86 -8.82 21.66
C ALA A 156 12.07 -8.47 22.53
N ALA A 157 13.02 -9.38 22.73
CA ALA A 157 14.24 -9.18 23.51
C ALA A 157 15.16 -8.14 22.88
N LEU A 158 15.34 -8.19 21.55
CA LEU A 158 16.08 -7.18 20.80
C LEU A 158 15.41 -5.81 20.90
N ARG A 159 14.08 -5.77 20.74
CA ARG A 159 13.31 -4.52 20.87
C ARG A 159 13.39 -3.96 22.28
N GLN A 160 13.20 -4.79 23.32
CA GLN A 160 13.28 -4.36 24.72
C GLN A 160 14.69 -3.93 25.08
N THR A 161 15.72 -4.65 24.64
CA THR A 161 17.13 -4.29 24.87
C THR A 161 17.48 -2.98 24.16
N ARG A 162 17.00 -2.79 22.93
CA ARG A 162 17.15 -1.53 22.20
C ARG A 162 16.49 -0.35 22.91
N LEU A 163 15.32 -0.59 23.52
CA LEU A 163 14.57 0.41 24.29
C LEU A 163 15.20 0.68 25.67
N ALA A 164 15.81 -0.32 26.31
CA ALA A 164 16.48 -0.20 27.60
C ALA A 164 17.86 0.47 27.51
N HIS A 165 18.45 0.52 26.30
CA HIS A 165 19.71 1.19 26.03
C HIS A 165 19.51 2.28 24.97
N PRO A 166 18.71 3.34 25.26
CA PRO A 166 18.40 4.38 24.30
C PRO A 166 19.65 5.18 23.90
N GLU A 167 20.61 5.31 24.82
CA GLU A 167 21.86 6.08 24.72
C GLU A 167 23.09 5.25 24.26
N ALA A 168 22.94 3.95 24.00
CA ALA A 168 24.09 3.13 23.56
C ALA A 168 24.54 3.52 22.14
N SER A 169 25.86 3.72 21.94
CA SER A 169 26.42 3.98 20.61
C SER A 169 26.12 2.81 19.66
N PRO A 170 26.11 2.99 18.33
CA PRO A 170 25.83 1.89 17.39
C PRO A 170 26.73 0.64 17.59
N GLU A 171 28.00 0.82 17.96
CA GLU A 171 28.94 -0.27 18.26
C GLU A 171 28.60 -0.97 19.58
N GLN A 172 28.34 -0.19 20.62
CA GLN A 172 27.91 -0.73 21.92
C GLN A 172 26.56 -1.42 21.81
N LEU A 173 25.61 -0.82 21.08
CA LEU A 173 24.29 -1.34 20.83
C LEU A 173 24.36 -2.63 20.00
N ARG A 174 25.26 -2.71 19.02
CA ARG A 174 25.50 -3.97 18.29
C ARG A 174 25.95 -5.06 19.25
N ASP A 175 26.94 -4.80 20.11
CA ASP A 175 27.42 -5.80 21.06
C ASP A 175 26.37 -6.18 22.10
N ILE A 176 25.62 -5.20 22.63
CA ILE A 176 24.52 -5.37 23.58
C ILE A 176 23.37 -6.18 22.94
N LEU A 177 22.98 -5.85 21.71
CA LEU A 177 21.95 -6.58 20.96
C LEU A 177 22.43 -7.96 20.56
N LEU A 178 23.73 -8.15 20.26
CA LEU A 178 24.29 -9.48 20.02
C LEU A 178 24.31 -10.33 21.30
N ILE A 179 24.59 -9.73 22.46
CA ILE A 179 24.49 -10.40 23.76
C ILE A 179 23.03 -10.77 24.05
N ALA A 180 22.09 -9.85 23.85
CA ALA A 180 20.66 -10.12 23.99
C ALA A 180 20.15 -11.17 23.00
N ALA A 181 20.63 -11.13 21.75
CA ALA A 181 20.31 -12.15 20.75
C ALA A 181 20.81 -13.52 21.16
N ARG A 182 22.05 -13.60 21.67
CA ARG A 182 22.66 -14.85 22.17
C ARG A 182 22.00 -15.37 23.44
N SER A 183 21.28 -14.53 24.18
CA SER A 183 20.53 -14.92 25.36
C SER A 183 19.22 -15.64 25.03
N VAL A 184 18.73 -15.52 23.79
CA VAL A 184 17.55 -16.24 23.32
C VAL A 184 18.01 -17.50 22.59
N PRO A 185 17.64 -18.70 23.05
CA PRO A 185 17.94 -19.93 22.32
C PRO A 185 17.17 -19.93 21.01
N LEU A 186 17.88 -20.13 19.89
CA LEU A 186 17.28 -20.27 18.56
C LEU A 186 17.50 -21.69 18.05
N THR A 187 16.40 -22.39 17.80
CA THR A 187 16.41 -23.74 17.23
C THR A 187 16.74 -23.63 15.73
N PRO A 188 17.86 -24.22 15.25
CA PRO A 188 18.26 -24.11 13.86
C PRO A 188 17.23 -24.76 12.92
N LEU A 189 17.12 -24.25 11.69
CA LEU A 189 16.26 -24.85 10.67
C LEU A 189 16.68 -26.30 10.42
N PRO A 190 15.74 -27.26 10.45
CA PRO A 190 16.07 -28.67 10.25
C PRO A 190 16.57 -28.91 8.83
N VAL A 191 17.79 -29.44 8.69
CA VAL A 191 18.34 -29.80 7.39
C VAL A 191 17.73 -31.13 6.92
N PRO A 192 17.17 -31.22 5.70
CA PRO A 192 16.63 -32.47 5.17
C PRO A 192 17.73 -33.54 5.06
N THR A 193 17.45 -34.74 5.54
CA THR A 193 18.32 -35.92 5.32
C THR A 193 18.35 -36.30 3.84
N PHE A 194 19.39 -37.03 3.40
CA PHE A 194 19.49 -37.51 2.02
C PHE A 194 18.25 -38.34 1.60
N ALA A 195 17.77 -39.22 2.47
CA ALA A 195 16.56 -40.01 2.22
C ALA A 195 15.31 -39.13 2.05
N GLN A 196 15.18 -38.06 2.84
CA GLN A 196 14.07 -37.10 2.71
C GLN A 196 14.15 -36.31 1.40
N ARG A 197 15.35 -35.92 0.96
CA ARG A 197 15.53 -35.27 -0.36
C ARG A 197 15.13 -36.21 -1.48
N LEU A 198 15.55 -37.48 -1.43
CA LEU A 198 15.16 -38.49 -2.41
C LEU A 198 13.65 -38.71 -2.44
N ALA A 199 13.00 -38.80 -1.27
CA ALA A 199 11.55 -38.92 -1.17
C ALA A 199 10.81 -37.69 -1.74
N GLN A 200 11.30 -36.47 -1.47
CA GLN A 200 10.75 -35.23 -2.02
C GLN A 200 10.90 -35.19 -3.55
N THR A 201 12.06 -35.58 -4.08
CA THR A 201 12.27 -35.69 -5.53
C THR A 201 11.36 -36.75 -6.15
N GLY A 202 11.17 -37.89 -5.47
CA GLY A 202 10.21 -38.92 -5.89
C GLY A 202 8.78 -38.38 -5.98
N ASP A 203 8.29 -37.73 -4.91
CA ASP A 203 6.94 -37.13 -4.86
C ASP A 203 6.77 -36.00 -5.90
N PHE A 204 7.82 -35.22 -6.16
CA PHE A 204 7.83 -34.23 -7.24
C PHE A 204 7.60 -34.87 -8.62
N LEU A 205 8.26 -36.00 -8.89
CA LEU A 205 8.18 -36.72 -10.16
C LEU A 205 6.88 -37.51 -10.36
N LEU A 206 6.06 -37.72 -9.32
CA LEU A 206 4.80 -38.45 -9.43
C LEU A 206 3.81 -37.76 -10.38
N LEU A 207 3.63 -36.44 -10.28
CA LEU A 207 2.71 -35.69 -11.13
C LEU A 207 3.04 -35.84 -12.64
N PRO A 208 4.27 -35.53 -13.10
CA PRO A 208 4.61 -35.71 -14.51
C PRO A 208 4.58 -37.18 -14.96
N LEU A 209 4.90 -38.13 -14.07
CA LEU A 209 4.80 -39.56 -14.38
C LEU A 209 3.34 -39.98 -14.61
N TYR A 210 2.41 -39.57 -13.75
CA TYR A 210 0.98 -39.83 -13.95
C TYR A 210 0.45 -39.13 -15.21
N ALA A 211 0.87 -37.89 -15.47
CA ALA A 211 0.49 -37.18 -16.68
C ALA A 211 0.98 -37.92 -17.94
N LEU A 212 2.21 -38.44 -17.93
CA LEU A 212 2.77 -39.25 -19.02
C LEU A 212 2.01 -40.57 -19.19
N LEU A 213 1.75 -41.29 -18.09
CA LEU A 213 1.02 -42.56 -18.09
C LEU A 213 -0.41 -42.40 -18.62
N LEU A 214 -1.08 -41.31 -18.25
CA LEU A 214 -2.46 -41.02 -18.65
C LEU A 214 -2.54 -40.32 -20.01
N SER A 215 -1.42 -39.82 -20.56
CA SER A 215 -1.39 -39.08 -21.82
C SER A 215 -2.03 -39.83 -23.02
N PRO A 216 -1.88 -41.16 -23.21
CA PRO A 216 -2.51 -41.85 -24.33
C PRO A 216 -4.04 -41.84 -24.26
N LEU A 217 -4.62 -41.67 -23.06
CA LEU A 217 -6.06 -41.53 -22.85
C LEU A 217 -6.50 -40.05 -22.85
N LEU A 218 -5.72 -39.18 -22.20
CA LEU A 218 -6.06 -37.77 -22.02
C LEU A 218 -5.93 -36.98 -23.32
N ILE A 219 -4.88 -37.21 -24.12
CA ILE A 219 -4.66 -36.49 -25.39
C ILE A 219 -5.84 -36.65 -26.34
N PRO A 220 -6.35 -37.85 -26.65
CA PRO A 220 -7.52 -37.99 -27.53
C PRO A 220 -8.83 -37.51 -26.89
N ALA A 221 -8.96 -37.57 -25.56
CA ALA A 221 -10.14 -37.04 -24.86
C ALA A 221 -10.15 -35.51 -24.75
N LEU A 222 -8.98 -34.86 -24.83
CA LEU A 222 -8.81 -33.43 -24.54
C LEU A 222 -9.72 -32.52 -25.38
N PRO A 223 -9.85 -32.68 -26.71
CA PRO A 223 -10.76 -31.83 -27.49
C PRO A 223 -12.21 -31.93 -27.02
N PHE A 224 -12.67 -33.14 -26.67
CA PHE A 224 -14.03 -33.36 -26.16
C PHE A 224 -14.21 -32.74 -24.78
N LEU A 225 -13.23 -32.91 -23.88
CA LEU A 225 -13.27 -32.31 -22.54
C LEU A 225 -13.24 -30.78 -22.59
N ILE A 226 -12.48 -30.19 -23.52
CA ILE A 226 -12.42 -28.74 -23.77
C ILE A 226 -13.77 -28.23 -24.28
N LEU A 227 -14.38 -28.91 -25.26
CA LEU A 227 -15.70 -28.54 -25.76
C LEU A 227 -16.79 -28.69 -24.69
N LEU A 228 -16.75 -29.77 -23.90
CA LEU A 228 -17.67 -30.00 -22.79
C LEU A 228 -17.51 -28.95 -21.70
N LEU A 229 -16.26 -28.59 -21.35
CA LEU A 229 -15.97 -27.50 -20.42
C LEU A 229 -16.58 -26.20 -20.93
N ARG A 230 -16.31 -25.83 -22.19
CA ARG A 230 -16.81 -24.59 -22.79
C ARG A 230 -18.33 -24.53 -22.80
N TRP A 231 -18.98 -25.64 -23.18
CA TRP A 231 -20.44 -25.74 -23.16
C TRP A 231 -20.99 -25.57 -21.74
N ARG A 232 -20.39 -26.23 -20.74
CA ARG A 232 -20.83 -26.07 -19.34
C ARG A 232 -20.62 -24.65 -18.82
N GLU A 233 -19.49 -24.01 -19.12
CA GLU A 233 -19.21 -22.62 -18.70
C GLU A 233 -20.25 -21.62 -19.22
N THR A 234 -20.78 -21.81 -20.42
CA THR A 234 -21.78 -20.90 -21.00
C THR A 234 -23.23 -21.17 -20.58
N HIS A 235 -23.50 -22.32 -19.97
CA HIS A 235 -24.86 -22.74 -19.59
C HIS A 235 -25.05 -22.89 -18.07
N ASP A 236 -23.98 -22.85 -17.28
CA ASP A 236 -24.08 -22.92 -15.83
C ASP A 236 -24.71 -21.62 -15.27
N PRO A 237 -25.65 -21.72 -14.32
CA PRO A 237 -26.24 -20.54 -13.69
C PRO A 237 -25.25 -19.84 -12.76
N VAL A 238 -25.29 -18.50 -12.77
CA VAL A 238 -24.54 -17.63 -11.84
C VAL A 238 -25.48 -17.16 -10.73
N LEU A 239 -25.03 -17.22 -9.48
CA LEU A 239 -25.80 -16.81 -8.30
C LEU A 239 -24.92 -15.94 -7.40
N ALA A 240 -25.21 -14.64 -7.41
CA ALA A 240 -24.48 -13.62 -6.68
C ALA A 240 -25.46 -12.69 -5.94
N PRO A 241 -26.18 -13.18 -4.91
CA PRO A 241 -27.17 -12.39 -4.20
C PRO A 241 -26.50 -11.25 -3.42
N VAL A 242 -27.23 -10.15 -3.23
CA VAL A 242 -26.74 -9.02 -2.42
C VAL A 242 -26.70 -9.45 -0.95
N PRO A 243 -25.55 -9.27 -0.26
CA PRO A 243 -25.38 -9.50 1.17
C PRO A 243 -26.48 -8.86 2.02
N SER A 244 -27.05 -9.61 2.98
CA SER A 244 -27.91 -8.98 4.00
C SER A 244 -27.07 -8.18 5.00
N ILE A 245 -27.57 -7.02 5.42
CA ILE A 245 -26.88 -6.13 6.37
C ILE A 245 -26.59 -6.84 7.70
N ALA A 246 -27.55 -7.63 8.19
CA ALA A 246 -27.40 -8.37 9.45
C ALA A 246 -26.28 -9.41 9.39
N ARG A 247 -26.18 -10.15 8.28
CA ARG A 247 -25.09 -11.12 8.06
C ARG A 247 -23.74 -10.43 7.95
N ASN A 248 -23.69 -9.27 7.28
CA ASN A 248 -22.45 -8.53 7.13
C ASN A 248 -21.94 -8.05 8.50
N LYS A 249 -22.83 -7.50 9.32
CA LYS A 249 -22.50 -7.12 10.71
C LYS A 249 -21.99 -8.31 11.53
N LEU A 250 -22.59 -9.49 11.38
CA LEU A 250 -22.14 -10.71 12.08
C LEU A 250 -20.70 -11.08 11.68
N LEU A 251 -20.43 -11.16 10.37
CA LEU A 251 -19.10 -11.54 9.85
C LEU A 251 -18.03 -10.49 10.21
N SER A 252 -18.32 -9.20 10.05
CA SER A 252 -17.39 -8.12 10.43
C SER A 252 -17.13 -8.06 11.94
N SER A 253 -18.08 -8.46 12.79
CA SER A 253 -17.91 -8.39 14.25
C SER A 253 -16.84 -9.34 14.79
N ILE A 254 -16.49 -10.39 14.03
CA ILE A 254 -15.51 -11.43 14.39
C ILE A 254 -14.21 -11.33 13.55
N GLU A 255 -14.05 -10.24 12.80
CA GLU A 255 -12.87 -9.93 11.97
C GLU A 255 -12.11 -8.71 12.55
N ASP A 256 -10.89 -8.48 12.08
CA ASP A 256 -10.03 -7.32 12.37
C ASP A 256 -9.70 -7.10 13.87
N ARG A 257 -9.67 -8.18 14.66
CA ARG A 257 -9.26 -8.18 16.07
C ARG A 257 -7.75 -8.32 16.29
N ASP A 258 -7.04 -8.82 15.28
CA ASP A 258 -5.58 -8.93 15.18
C ASP A 258 -5.18 -8.56 13.74
N VAL A 259 -3.88 -8.41 13.47
CA VAL A 259 -3.36 -8.16 12.11
C VAL A 259 -3.59 -9.33 11.14
N THR A 260 -3.90 -10.51 11.70
CA THR A 260 -4.24 -11.73 10.98
C THR A 260 -5.72 -12.04 11.23
N ASN A 261 -6.41 -12.48 10.18
CA ASN A 261 -7.80 -12.87 10.17
C ASN A 261 -7.97 -14.33 9.75
N GLN A 262 -9.13 -14.89 10.07
CA GLN A 262 -9.58 -16.19 9.59
C GLN A 262 -10.60 -16.03 8.46
N TYR A 263 -10.58 -16.94 7.50
CA TYR A 263 -11.63 -17.09 6.50
C TYR A 263 -12.14 -18.52 6.50
N SER A 264 -13.46 -18.71 6.54
CA SER A 264 -14.12 -20.01 6.41
C SER A 264 -15.26 -19.87 5.41
N ALA A 265 -15.29 -20.73 4.39
CA ALA A 265 -16.36 -20.76 3.40
C ALA A 265 -16.78 -22.21 3.11
N ILE A 266 -18.04 -22.40 2.76
CA ILE A 266 -18.59 -23.70 2.37
C ILE A 266 -19.54 -23.49 1.20
N GLY A 267 -19.55 -24.46 0.27
CA GLY A 267 -20.50 -24.43 -0.82
C GLY A 267 -20.63 -25.75 -1.55
N SER A 268 -21.66 -25.82 -2.38
CA SER A 268 -21.95 -26.98 -3.21
C SER A 268 -21.14 -26.97 -4.50
N LEU A 269 -20.70 -28.13 -4.98
CA LEU A 269 -20.11 -28.27 -6.31
C LEU A 269 -21.21 -28.40 -7.37
N LYS A 270 -20.90 -27.93 -8.58
CA LYS A 270 -21.73 -28.13 -9.75
C LYS A 270 -21.94 -29.63 -10.02
N PRO A 271 -23.16 -30.05 -10.36
CA PRO A 271 -23.50 -31.47 -10.48
C PRO A 271 -22.86 -32.15 -11.70
N GLY A 272 -22.69 -33.47 -11.60
CA GLY A 272 -22.21 -34.33 -12.69
C GLY A 272 -20.78 -34.84 -12.50
N LEU A 273 -20.49 -36.01 -13.10
CA LEU A 273 -19.20 -36.68 -12.97
C LEU A 273 -18.04 -35.82 -13.50
N PHE A 274 -18.24 -35.12 -14.61
CA PHE A 274 -17.21 -34.26 -15.20
C PHE A 274 -16.70 -33.19 -14.22
N ARG A 275 -17.61 -32.40 -13.63
CA ARG A 275 -17.27 -31.34 -12.66
C ARG A 275 -16.60 -31.92 -11.41
N ARG A 276 -17.11 -33.05 -10.89
CA ARG A 276 -16.52 -33.74 -9.74
C ARG A 276 -15.08 -34.22 -10.02
N TRP A 277 -14.85 -34.89 -11.15
CA TRP A 277 -13.51 -35.36 -11.54
C TRP A 277 -12.56 -34.19 -11.82
N LEU A 278 -13.03 -33.14 -12.49
CA LEU A 278 -12.25 -31.94 -12.76
C LEU A 278 -11.79 -31.27 -11.46
N THR A 279 -12.69 -31.06 -10.48
CA THR A 279 -12.32 -30.48 -9.18
C THR A 279 -11.31 -31.35 -8.44
N VAL A 280 -11.47 -32.69 -8.46
CA VAL A 280 -10.50 -33.61 -7.84
C VAL A 280 -9.12 -33.49 -8.49
N ALA A 281 -9.05 -33.48 -9.82
CA ALA A 281 -7.79 -33.33 -10.55
C ALA A 281 -7.13 -31.97 -10.27
N VAL A 282 -7.92 -30.89 -10.27
CA VAL A 282 -7.45 -29.54 -9.97
C VAL A 282 -6.90 -29.42 -8.55
N LEU A 283 -7.64 -29.87 -7.53
CA LEU A 283 -7.17 -29.81 -6.14
C LEU A 283 -5.93 -30.67 -5.92
N TRP A 284 -5.80 -31.79 -6.64
CA TRP A 284 -4.57 -32.58 -6.61
C TRP A 284 -3.36 -31.81 -7.16
N VAL A 285 -3.54 -31.09 -8.28
CA VAL A 285 -2.50 -30.20 -8.83
C VAL A 285 -2.19 -29.04 -7.88
N ILE A 286 -3.20 -28.41 -7.26
CA ILE A 286 -3.01 -27.35 -6.26
C ILE A 286 -2.22 -27.88 -5.07
N ASN A 287 -2.57 -29.05 -4.54
CA ASN A 287 -1.86 -29.68 -3.42
C ASN A 287 -0.40 -30.01 -3.76
N TRP A 288 -0.15 -30.50 -4.97
CA TRP A 288 1.21 -30.74 -5.44
C TRP A 288 1.99 -29.42 -5.57
N SER A 289 1.38 -28.40 -6.15
CA SER A 289 1.99 -27.09 -6.38
C SER A 289 2.31 -26.37 -5.06
N GLY A 290 1.40 -26.43 -4.09
CA GLY A 290 1.60 -25.88 -2.75
C GLY A 290 2.81 -26.47 -2.03
N ARG A 291 3.03 -27.79 -2.16
CA ARG A 291 4.15 -28.49 -1.51
C ARG A 291 5.50 -28.23 -2.18
N HIS A 292 5.50 -28.10 -3.51
CA HIS A 292 6.74 -28.14 -4.30
C HIS A 292 7.13 -26.80 -4.93
N LEU A 293 6.15 -25.99 -5.35
CA LEU A 293 6.40 -24.72 -6.07
C LEU A 293 6.21 -23.49 -5.16
N PHE A 294 5.31 -23.57 -4.18
CA PHE A 294 4.93 -22.45 -3.31
C PHE A 294 5.31 -22.70 -1.84
N ASN A 295 6.59 -22.99 -1.59
CA ASN A 295 7.11 -23.38 -0.26
C ASN A 295 8.05 -22.35 0.40
N THR A 296 8.15 -21.14 -0.16
CA THR A 296 9.08 -20.09 0.31
C THR A 296 8.39 -18.79 0.72
N GLY A 297 7.27 -18.87 1.45
CA GLY A 297 6.64 -17.67 2.00
C GLY A 297 5.68 -16.91 1.08
N ARG A 298 5.16 -17.54 0.02
CA ARG A 298 4.15 -16.95 -0.87
C ARG A 298 3.41 -17.97 -1.74
N LEU A 299 2.16 -17.66 -2.05
CA LEU A 299 1.31 -18.34 -3.02
C LEU A 299 1.16 -17.46 -4.28
N GLY A 300 1.96 -17.75 -5.31
CA GLY A 300 2.06 -16.89 -6.50
C GLY A 300 2.63 -15.52 -6.13
N ARG A 301 1.80 -14.47 -6.28
CA ARG A 301 2.15 -13.11 -5.82
C ARG A 301 1.66 -12.83 -4.39
N VAL A 302 0.67 -13.57 -3.85
CA VAL A 302 0.16 -13.33 -2.47
C VAL A 302 1.16 -13.86 -1.48
N ASN A 303 1.51 -13.08 -0.47
CA ASN A 303 2.28 -13.56 0.67
C ASN A 303 1.52 -13.48 1.98
N THR A 304 0.42 -12.70 2.04
CA THR A 304 -0.48 -12.53 3.19
C THR A 304 -1.14 -13.81 3.74
N ILE A 305 -0.99 -14.98 3.10
CA ILE A 305 -1.65 -16.23 3.52
C ILE A 305 -0.71 -17.08 4.37
N HIS A 306 -1.13 -17.43 5.59
CA HIS A 306 -0.39 -18.32 6.48
C HIS A 306 -0.66 -19.79 6.18
N PHE A 307 -1.93 -20.18 6.17
CA PHE A 307 -2.39 -21.54 5.90
C PHE A 307 -3.69 -21.50 5.12
N ALA A 308 -3.86 -22.40 4.16
CA ALA A 308 -5.12 -22.60 3.45
C ALA A 308 -5.41 -24.08 3.22
N SER A 309 -6.67 -24.47 3.24
CA SER A 309 -7.10 -25.87 3.08
C SER A 309 -8.41 -25.97 2.30
N TRP A 310 -8.52 -27.06 1.53
CA TRP A 310 -9.69 -27.42 0.75
C TRP A 310 -10.12 -28.83 1.12
N THR A 311 -11.31 -28.99 1.70
CA THR A 311 -11.81 -30.27 2.23
C THR A 311 -13.15 -30.63 1.61
N PHE A 312 -13.22 -31.78 0.96
CA PHE A 312 -14.48 -32.30 0.43
C PHE A 312 -15.38 -32.82 1.55
N LEU A 313 -16.69 -32.59 1.41
CA LEU A 313 -17.72 -33.07 2.30
C LEU A 313 -18.81 -33.80 1.51
N ASP A 314 -19.53 -34.69 2.18
CA ASP A 314 -20.74 -35.37 1.70
C ASP A 314 -20.57 -35.96 0.30
N ASP A 315 -19.69 -36.96 0.19
CA ASP A 315 -19.32 -37.62 -1.06
C ASP A 315 -18.77 -36.66 -2.14
N LYS A 316 -18.03 -35.63 -1.72
CA LYS A 316 -17.49 -34.59 -2.61
C LYS A 316 -18.59 -33.79 -3.33
N ARG A 317 -19.79 -33.68 -2.73
CA ARG A 317 -20.83 -32.76 -3.20
C ARG A 317 -20.63 -31.34 -2.69
N ARG A 318 -20.02 -31.18 -1.51
CA ARG A 318 -19.67 -29.89 -0.92
C ARG A 318 -18.16 -29.75 -0.77
N LEU A 319 -17.69 -28.51 -0.78
CA LEU A 319 -16.31 -28.14 -0.54
C LEU A 319 -16.27 -27.11 0.58
N CYS A 320 -15.46 -27.36 1.60
CA CYS A 320 -15.13 -26.40 2.64
C CYS A 320 -13.73 -25.83 2.36
N PHE A 321 -13.62 -24.51 2.43
CA PHE A 321 -12.37 -23.77 2.32
C PHE A 321 -12.10 -23.04 3.63
N ALA A 322 -10.90 -23.20 4.16
CA ALA A 322 -10.44 -22.50 5.37
C ALA A 322 -9.08 -21.87 5.10
N SER A 323 -8.95 -20.57 5.35
CA SER A 323 -7.70 -19.80 5.20
C SER A 323 -7.41 -18.98 6.46
N ASN A 324 -6.14 -18.65 6.68
CA ASN A 324 -5.67 -17.71 7.69
C ASN A 324 -4.76 -16.71 6.98
N TYR A 325 -4.98 -15.41 7.17
CA TYR A 325 -4.36 -14.39 6.33
C TYR A 325 -4.14 -13.05 7.04
N ASP A 326 -3.29 -12.19 6.52
CA ASP A 326 -3.02 -10.85 7.05
C ASP A 326 -3.83 -9.75 6.36
N GLY A 327 -4.15 -8.70 7.11
CA GLY A 327 -4.91 -7.55 6.62
C GLY A 327 -6.44 -7.76 6.69
N SER A 328 -7.20 -6.76 6.25
CA SER A 328 -8.66 -6.82 6.29
C SER A 328 -9.24 -7.82 5.28
N ARG A 329 -10.48 -8.26 5.49
CA ARG A 329 -11.19 -9.14 4.54
C ARG A 329 -11.34 -8.51 3.16
N GLU A 330 -11.64 -7.21 3.09
CA GLU A 330 -11.66 -6.48 1.82
C GLU A 330 -10.29 -6.52 1.14
N ALA A 331 -9.21 -6.17 1.84
CA ALA A 331 -7.86 -6.19 1.29
C ALA A 331 -7.44 -7.60 0.82
N TYR A 332 -7.80 -8.64 1.56
CA TYR A 332 -7.59 -10.02 1.18
C TYR A 332 -8.36 -10.40 -0.10
N ASN A 333 -9.64 -10.07 -0.19
CA ASN A 333 -10.42 -10.39 -1.38
C ASN A 333 -9.91 -9.62 -2.60
N ASP A 334 -9.59 -8.34 -2.43
CA ASP A 334 -9.01 -7.49 -3.47
C ASP A 334 -7.66 -8.02 -3.92
N ASP A 335 -6.85 -8.46 -2.96
CA ASP A 335 -5.60 -9.13 -3.24
C ASP A 335 -5.86 -10.26 -4.20
N PHE A 336 -6.64 -11.27 -3.78
CA PHE A 336 -6.94 -12.49 -4.52
C PHE A 336 -7.48 -12.24 -5.93
N ILE A 337 -8.42 -11.31 -6.07
CA ILE A 337 -9.01 -10.90 -7.35
C ILE A 337 -7.94 -10.28 -8.25
N ASN A 338 -7.13 -9.38 -7.72
CA ASN A 338 -6.22 -8.59 -8.57
C ASN A 338 -4.98 -9.37 -8.99
N LYS A 339 -4.41 -10.18 -8.09
CA LYS A 339 -3.04 -10.67 -8.33
C LYS A 339 -2.90 -12.22 -8.53
N VAL A 340 -3.99 -13.02 -8.41
CA VAL A 340 -4.11 -14.51 -8.53
C VAL A 340 -5.54 -14.95 -8.93
N ALA A 341 -6.31 -14.12 -9.64
CA ALA A 341 -7.67 -14.47 -10.11
C ALA A 341 -7.73 -15.84 -10.80
N PHE A 342 -6.68 -16.18 -11.54
CA PHE A 342 -6.54 -17.46 -12.23
C PHE A 342 -6.58 -18.67 -11.27
N GLY A 343 -5.95 -18.56 -10.09
CA GLY A 343 -5.90 -19.60 -9.09
C GLY A 343 -7.24 -19.77 -8.36
N LEU A 344 -7.95 -18.66 -8.14
CA LEU A 344 -9.33 -18.69 -7.65
C LEU A 344 -10.26 -19.38 -8.65
N ASN A 345 -10.17 -19.01 -9.92
CA ASN A 345 -10.98 -19.61 -10.98
C ASN A 345 -10.70 -21.12 -11.08
N LEU A 346 -9.43 -21.53 -11.02
CA LEU A 346 -9.07 -22.95 -10.98
C LEU A 346 -9.74 -23.66 -9.79
N SER A 347 -9.63 -23.08 -8.60
CA SER A 347 -10.09 -23.70 -7.34
C SER A 347 -11.61 -23.74 -7.18
N PHE A 348 -12.31 -22.67 -7.58
CA PHE A 348 -13.70 -22.42 -7.18
C PHE A 348 -14.71 -22.35 -8.34
N SER A 349 -14.30 -22.32 -9.61
CA SER A 349 -15.22 -22.24 -10.76
C SER A 349 -16.19 -23.41 -10.91
N ASN A 350 -15.87 -24.53 -10.28
CA ASN A 350 -16.73 -25.70 -10.19
C ASN A 350 -17.73 -25.61 -9.02
N GLY A 351 -17.72 -24.52 -8.24
CA GLY A 351 -18.72 -24.20 -7.23
C GLY A 351 -20.04 -23.77 -7.86
N LEU A 352 -21.14 -24.20 -7.27
CA LEU A 352 -22.49 -23.90 -7.73
C LEU A 352 -22.76 -22.39 -7.60
N GLY A 353 -23.16 -21.73 -8.69
CA GLY A 353 -23.41 -20.28 -8.70
C GLY A 353 -22.18 -19.39 -8.92
N TYR A 354 -20.99 -19.96 -9.12
CA TYR A 354 -19.76 -19.19 -9.35
C TYR A 354 -19.84 -18.33 -10.63
N PRO A 355 -19.26 -17.10 -10.64
CA PRO A 355 -19.25 -16.23 -11.82
C PRO A 355 -18.71 -16.90 -13.08
N GLN A 356 -19.22 -16.52 -14.24
CA GLN A 356 -18.85 -17.16 -15.50
C GLN A 356 -17.34 -17.07 -15.76
N THR A 357 -16.70 -18.22 -15.94
CA THR A 357 -15.29 -18.34 -16.34
C THR A 357 -15.16 -18.56 -17.84
N ASN A 358 -13.97 -18.26 -18.35
CA ASN A 358 -13.59 -18.54 -19.71
C ASN A 358 -12.34 -19.42 -19.70
N TRP A 359 -12.49 -20.66 -20.17
CA TRP A 359 -11.43 -21.68 -20.17
C TRP A 359 -10.85 -21.97 -18.79
N LEU A 360 -11.71 -22.03 -17.76
CA LEU A 360 -11.39 -22.29 -16.35
C LEU A 360 -10.52 -21.23 -15.65
N ILE A 361 -9.88 -20.33 -16.39
CA ILE A 361 -8.77 -19.50 -15.92
C ILE A 361 -9.10 -18.00 -16.02
N PHE A 362 -9.77 -17.58 -17.09
CA PHE A 362 -10.04 -16.17 -17.38
C PHE A 362 -11.43 -15.74 -16.87
N ASP A 363 -11.63 -14.42 -16.78
CA ASP A 363 -12.86 -13.77 -16.31
C ASP A 363 -13.21 -14.22 -14.87
N GLY A 364 -14.36 -14.85 -14.62
CA GLY A 364 -14.69 -15.48 -13.34
C GLY A 364 -14.56 -14.52 -12.17
N ALA A 365 -13.58 -14.75 -11.29
CA ALA A 365 -13.22 -13.90 -10.15
C ALA A 365 -12.93 -12.43 -10.53
N ARG A 366 -12.58 -12.15 -11.80
CA ARG A 366 -12.41 -10.77 -12.32
C ARG A 366 -13.73 -10.02 -12.47
N HIS A 367 -14.88 -10.71 -12.49
CA HIS A 367 -16.18 -10.08 -12.27
C HIS A 367 -16.32 -9.76 -10.78
N GLU A 368 -15.57 -8.74 -10.35
CA GLU A 368 -15.29 -8.45 -8.95
C GLU A 368 -16.56 -8.43 -8.08
N GLN A 369 -17.59 -7.72 -8.53
CA GLN A 369 -18.82 -7.57 -7.77
C GLN A 369 -19.57 -8.90 -7.60
N ASP A 370 -19.67 -9.70 -8.66
CA ASP A 370 -20.36 -10.99 -8.63
C ASP A 370 -19.56 -12.01 -7.81
N PHE A 371 -18.24 -11.96 -7.90
CA PHE A 371 -17.36 -12.81 -7.11
C PHE A 371 -17.37 -12.44 -5.62
N LYS A 372 -17.33 -11.15 -5.26
CA LYS A 372 -17.45 -10.71 -3.87
C LYS A 372 -18.80 -11.10 -3.26
N ARG A 373 -19.89 -10.97 -4.02
CA ARG A 373 -21.23 -11.43 -3.62
C ARG A 373 -21.28 -12.94 -3.46
N TYR A 374 -20.71 -13.68 -4.41
CA TYR A 374 -20.57 -15.13 -4.35
C TYR A 374 -19.80 -15.56 -3.09
N LEU A 375 -18.65 -14.96 -2.82
CA LEU A 375 -17.84 -15.23 -1.63
C LEU A 375 -18.62 -14.97 -0.35
N PHE A 376 -19.28 -13.80 -0.25
CA PHE A 376 -20.07 -13.45 0.92
C PHE A 376 -21.22 -14.43 1.18
N HIS A 377 -21.87 -14.89 0.11
CA HIS A 377 -22.97 -15.86 0.19
C HIS A 377 -22.52 -17.20 0.77
N HIS A 378 -21.27 -17.60 0.50
CA HIS A 378 -20.69 -18.87 0.93
C HIS A 378 -19.80 -18.78 2.18
N GLN A 379 -19.45 -17.58 2.63
CA GLN A 379 -18.64 -17.35 3.85
C GLN A 379 -19.48 -17.68 5.09
N ILE A 380 -18.90 -18.42 6.03
CA ILE A 380 -19.53 -18.82 7.29
C ILE A 380 -18.76 -18.27 8.50
N PRO A 381 -19.43 -17.92 9.60
CA PRO A 381 -18.76 -17.45 10.80
C PRO A 381 -17.96 -18.58 11.45
N THR A 382 -16.74 -18.28 11.87
CA THR A 382 -15.93 -19.16 12.73
C THR A 382 -16.27 -18.86 14.18
N GLN A 383 -16.78 -19.85 14.92
CA GLN A 383 -17.25 -19.66 16.30
C GLN A 383 -16.11 -19.46 17.28
N VAL A 384 -15.01 -20.20 17.10
CA VAL A 384 -13.83 -20.12 17.98
C VAL A 384 -12.61 -20.12 17.10
N TRP A 385 -11.75 -19.11 17.20
CA TRP A 385 -10.49 -19.04 16.48
C TRP A 385 -9.33 -18.77 17.43
N TYR A 386 -8.34 -19.65 17.41
CA TYR A 386 -7.11 -19.56 18.17
C TYR A 386 -5.92 -19.37 17.24
N LYS A 387 -5.06 -18.41 17.58
CA LYS A 387 -3.76 -18.18 16.93
C LYS A 387 -2.69 -18.12 18.02
N ALA A 388 -1.62 -18.88 17.87
CA ALA A 388 -0.62 -19.00 18.91
C ALA A 388 0.27 -17.76 19.10
N ILE A 389 0.40 -16.90 18.08
CA ILE A 389 1.23 -15.67 18.12
C ILE A 389 0.51 -14.51 17.41
N PRO A 390 -0.16 -13.61 18.15
CA PRO A 390 -0.76 -12.40 17.59
C PRO A 390 0.30 -11.42 17.04
N GLY A 391 0.00 -10.67 15.96
CA GLY A 391 0.83 -9.52 15.54
C GLY A 391 1.92 -9.66 14.45
N LEU A 392 2.00 -10.76 13.67
CA LEU A 392 3.00 -10.93 12.59
C LEU A 392 2.35 -11.02 11.19
N THR A 393 2.90 -10.35 10.16
CA THR A 393 2.33 -10.24 8.80
C THR A 393 3.28 -10.62 7.64
N THR A 394 2.80 -10.67 6.37
CA THR A 394 3.54 -11.26 5.22
C THR A 394 3.65 -10.52 3.81
N LEU A 395 2.91 -9.44 3.46
CA LEU A 395 2.99 -8.36 2.37
C LEU A 395 3.91 -8.38 1.08
N ASP A 396 3.57 -8.02 -0.20
CA ASP A 396 2.33 -7.92 -1.05
C ASP A 396 2.55 -7.71 -2.62
N ARG A 397 1.49 -7.70 -3.50
CA ARG A 397 1.42 -7.87 -5.02
C ARG A 397 1.11 -6.63 -5.99
N GLY A 398 0.84 -6.81 -7.33
CA GLY A 398 0.63 -5.80 -8.46
C GLY A 398 -0.68 -5.72 -9.38
N ASP A 399 -0.56 -5.49 -10.71
CA ASP A 399 -1.07 -4.36 -11.62
C ASP A 399 -2.17 -4.54 -12.77
N MET A 400 -2.90 -3.48 -13.27
CA MET A 400 -3.63 -3.37 -14.59
C MET A 400 -3.95 -1.93 -15.17
N ARG A 401 -4.21 -1.77 -16.50
CA ARG A 401 -4.05 -0.51 -17.30
C ARG A 401 -5.13 -0.09 -18.34
N MET A 402 -5.28 1.23 -18.66
CA MET A 402 -5.98 1.82 -19.84
C MET A 402 -5.35 3.15 -20.36
N ALA A 403 -5.53 3.47 -21.65
CA ALA A 403 -4.84 4.48 -22.48
C ALA A 403 -5.41 5.92 -22.44
N ALA A 404 -4.60 6.94 -22.74
CA ALA A 404 -4.75 8.33 -22.26
C ALA A 404 -4.84 9.47 -23.32
N ASP A 405 -4.93 9.18 -24.62
CA ASP A 405 -4.87 10.26 -25.63
C ASP A 405 -6.15 11.12 -25.78
N ASP A 406 -7.35 10.62 -25.41
CA ASP A 406 -8.61 11.40 -25.49
C ASP A 406 -8.85 12.36 -24.30
N GLU A 407 -8.04 12.27 -23.23
CA GLU A 407 -8.33 12.89 -21.93
C GLU A 407 -7.67 14.27 -21.72
N ALA A 408 -6.74 14.67 -22.59
CA ALA A 408 -5.95 15.90 -22.44
C ALA A 408 -6.80 17.19 -22.46
N ALA A 409 -7.99 17.16 -23.05
CA ALA A 409 -8.91 18.30 -23.07
C ALA A 409 -9.56 18.55 -21.70
N ASP A 410 -9.62 17.53 -20.86
CA ASP A 410 -10.26 17.57 -19.54
C ASP A 410 -9.26 17.88 -18.41
N ILE A 411 -7.97 17.69 -18.63
CA ILE A 411 -6.94 17.87 -17.61
C ILE A 411 -6.51 19.34 -17.56
N GLN A 412 -6.47 19.93 -16.36
CA GLN A 412 -5.92 21.26 -16.13
C GLN A 412 -4.44 21.35 -16.51
N ALA A 413 -4.06 22.39 -17.27
CA ALA A 413 -2.76 22.47 -17.93
C ALA A 413 -1.54 22.49 -16.98
N LEU A 414 -1.74 22.84 -15.71
CA LEU A 414 -0.70 22.85 -14.68
C LEU A 414 -0.05 21.46 -14.51
N ALA A 415 -0.79 20.39 -14.76
CA ALA A 415 -0.30 19.01 -14.70
C ALA A 415 0.79 18.72 -15.74
N ASP A 416 0.75 19.35 -16.92
CA ASP A 416 1.72 19.15 -18.00
C ASP A 416 2.77 20.26 -18.03
N ARG A 417 2.34 21.53 -17.94
CA ARG A 417 3.17 22.71 -18.22
C ARG A 417 3.36 23.57 -16.97
N GLY A 418 4.60 24.01 -16.72
CA GLY A 418 4.92 25.02 -15.70
C GLY A 418 4.92 26.47 -16.18
N PHE A 419 4.64 26.70 -17.47
CA PHE A 419 4.55 28.03 -18.11
C PHE A 419 5.72 28.97 -17.81
N ARG A 420 6.96 28.49 -17.93
CA ARG A 420 8.18 29.28 -17.63
C ARG A 420 8.31 30.57 -18.46
N SER A 421 7.66 30.65 -19.62
CA SER A 421 7.65 31.86 -20.46
C SER A 421 6.81 33.00 -19.86
N LEU A 422 5.80 32.68 -19.04
CA LEU A 422 4.96 33.67 -18.36
C LEU A 422 5.65 34.02 -17.05
N THR A 423 6.35 35.15 -17.03
CA THR A 423 7.22 35.54 -15.91
C THR A 423 6.46 35.92 -14.65
N GLY A 424 5.30 36.55 -14.79
CA GLY A 424 4.42 36.94 -13.69
C GLY A 424 3.52 35.81 -13.21
N ALA A 425 3.28 35.76 -11.90
CA ALA A 425 2.32 34.87 -11.27
C ALA A 425 1.58 35.59 -10.14
N CYS A 426 0.30 35.26 -9.96
CA CYS A 426 -0.50 35.68 -8.82
C CYS A 426 -1.25 34.45 -8.27
N TYR A 427 -1.17 34.28 -6.94
CA TYR A 427 -1.82 33.21 -6.19
C TYR A 427 -2.96 33.84 -5.39
N LEU A 428 -4.16 33.88 -5.97
CA LEU A 428 -5.31 34.52 -5.36
C LEU A 428 -6.06 33.50 -4.50
N LEU A 429 -6.02 33.72 -3.18
CA LEU A 429 -6.67 32.87 -2.18
C LEU A 429 -8.00 33.47 -1.79
N LEU A 430 -9.08 32.74 -2.09
CA LEU A 430 -10.45 33.23 -1.93
C LEU A 430 -11.22 32.38 -0.92
N ARG A 431 -12.08 33.04 -0.14
CA ARG A 431 -13.09 32.41 0.72
C ARG A 431 -14.47 32.71 0.14
N ILE A 432 -15.29 31.69 -0.01
CA ILE A 432 -16.65 31.83 -0.54
C ILE A 432 -17.56 32.31 0.60
N GLU A 433 -18.16 33.48 0.44
CA GLU A 433 -19.16 34.01 1.38
C GLU A 433 -20.58 33.74 0.89
N ASN A 434 -20.80 33.80 -0.44
CA ASN A 434 -22.08 33.50 -1.06
C ASN A 434 -21.91 32.52 -2.25
N PRO A 435 -22.18 31.21 -2.07
CA PRO A 435 -22.01 30.23 -3.13
C PRO A 435 -22.97 30.43 -4.31
N VAL A 436 -24.13 31.06 -4.10
CA VAL A 436 -25.12 31.35 -5.17
C VAL A 436 -24.59 32.40 -6.15
N LEU A 437 -23.81 33.38 -5.65
CA LEU A 437 -23.15 34.38 -6.49
C LEU A 437 -21.80 33.88 -7.05
N ALA A 438 -21.08 33.08 -6.27
CA ALA A 438 -19.75 32.59 -6.65
C ALA A 438 -19.80 31.58 -7.80
N LYS A 439 -20.75 30.64 -7.80
CA LYS A 439 -20.84 29.60 -8.84
C LYS A 439 -20.97 30.15 -10.26
N PRO A 440 -21.88 31.10 -10.56
CA PRO A 440 -21.98 31.70 -11.90
C PRO A 440 -20.68 32.36 -12.36
N TRP A 441 -19.99 33.10 -11.47
CA TRP A 441 -18.72 33.75 -11.79
C TRP A 441 -17.59 32.73 -12.03
N LEU A 442 -17.48 31.69 -11.20
CA LEU A 442 -16.47 30.65 -11.39
C LEU A 442 -16.61 29.93 -12.74
N ARG A 443 -17.84 29.80 -13.27
CA ARG A 443 -18.09 29.23 -14.61
C ARG A 443 -17.63 30.14 -15.75
N THR A 444 -17.44 31.44 -15.53
CA THR A 444 -16.95 32.36 -16.58
C THR A 444 -15.42 32.38 -16.68
N LEU A 445 -14.71 31.75 -15.74
CA LEU A 445 -13.26 31.66 -15.76
C LEU A 445 -12.79 30.71 -16.86
N GLU A 446 -11.89 31.19 -17.72
CA GLU A 446 -11.24 30.37 -18.74
C GLU A 446 -10.09 29.56 -18.13
N ILE A 447 -10.40 28.36 -17.66
CA ILE A 447 -9.41 27.43 -17.10
C ILE A 447 -8.68 26.70 -18.24
N ALA A 448 -7.36 26.88 -18.32
CA ALA A 448 -6.59 26.33 -19.43
C ALA A 448 -6.39 24.81 -19.28
N SER A 449 -6.71 24.05 -20.33
CA SER A 449 -6.48 22.59 -20.40
C SER A 449 -5.13 22.20 -21.00
N VAL A 450 -4.70 20.96 -20.76
CA VAL A 450 -3.48 20.39 -21.37
C VAL A 450 -3.57 20.42 -22.89
N ALA A 451 -4.72 20.08 -23.47
CA ALA A 451 -4.92 20.13 -24.93
C ALA A 451 -4.70 21.54 -25.48
N GLN A 452 -5.27 22.56 -24.84
CA GLN A 452 -5.09 23.96 -25.25
C GLN A 452 -3.62 24.40 -25.14
N ALA A 453 -2.98 24.09 -24.02
CA ALA A 453 -1.58 24.48 -23.76
C ALA A 453 -0.57 23.74 -24.66
N ARG A 454 -0.92 22.56 -25.19
CA ARG A 454 -0.12 21.82 -26.18
C ARG A 454 -0.35 22.33 -27.60
N ALA A 455 -1.56 22.76 -27.94
CA ALA A 455 -1.92 23.21 -29.27
C ALA A 455 -1.41 24.63 -29.59
N GLN A 456 -1.37 25.53 -28.61
CA GLN A 456 -1.03 26.94 -28.84
C GLN A 456 -0.28 27.58 -27.66
N HIS A 457 0.39 28.69 -27.94
CA HIS A 457 0.97 29.54 -26.91
C HIS A 457 -0.13 30.38 -26.24
N LEU A 458 -0.23 30.30 -24.91
CA LEU A 458 -1.21 31.04 -24.13
C LEU A 458 -0.55 32.29 -23.53
N PRO A 459 -1.04 33.52 -23.83
CA PRO A 459 -0.48 34.76 -23.31
C PRO A 459 -0.80 34.97 -21.82
N GLN A 460 -1.88 34.34 -21.35
CA GLN A 460 -2.29 34.30 -19.95
C GLN A 460 -2.88 32.92 -19.64
N VAL A 461 -2.77 32.50 -18.38
CA VAL A 461 -3.27 31.20 -17.91
C VAL A 461 -3.96 31.37 -16.56
N CYS A 462 -5.14 30.75 -16.43
CA CYS A 462 -5.85 30.58 -15.16
C CYS A 462 -5.95 29.08 -14.85
N GLN A 463 -5.69 28.70 -13.59
CA GLN A 463 -5.90 27.36 -13.03
C GLN A 463 -6.63 27.49 -11.69
N ILE A 464 -7.42 26.49 -11.33
CA ILE A 464 -8.30 26.54 -10.16
C ILE A 464 -8.22 25.25 -9.33
N ALA A 465 -8.05 25.40 -8.02
CA ALA A 465 -8.08 24.29 -7.06
C ALA A 465 -8.88 24.67 -5.81
N PHE A 466 -9.42 23.67 -5.11
CA PHE A 466 -10.33 23.86 -3.97
C PHE A 466 -9.85 23.13 -2.72
N THR A 467 -9.96 23.73 -1.55
CA THR A 467 -9.81 23.00 -0.28
C THR A 467 -11.06 22.16 0.00
N ALA A 468 -10.96 21.22 0.94
CA ALA A 468 -12.13 20.47 1.41
C ALA A 468 -13.23 21.42 1.95
N ALA A 469 -12.84 22.48 2.66
CA ALA A 469 -13.76 23.53 3.11
C ALA A 469 -14.45 24.24 1.93
N GLY A 470 -13.70 24.57 0.87
CA GLY A 470 -14.26 25.19 -0.33
C GLY A 470 -15.23 24.31 -1.11
N LEU A 471 -14.92 23.02 -1.26
CA LEU A 471 -15.82 22.05 -1.87
C LEU A 471 -17.13 21.91 -1.06
N ARG A 472 -17.04 21.84 0.28
CA ARG A 472 -18.21 21.82 1.16
C ARG A 472 -19.03 23.11 1.05
N ALA A 473 -18.39 24.28 0.98
CA ALA A 473 -19.07 25.56 0.79
C ALA A 473 -19.83 25.64 -0.55
N LEU A 474 -19.39 24.90 -1.57
CA LEU A 474 -20.07 24.78 -2.87
C LEU A 474 -21.14 23.66 -2.90
N GLY A 475 -21.34 22.94 -1.79
CA GLY A 475 -22.33 21.87 -1.68
C GLY A 475 -21.87 20.50 -2.21
N THR A 476 -20.56 20.30 -2.33
CA THR A 476 -19.96 19.00 -2.68
C THR A 476 -19.74 18.18 -1.42
N GLU A 477 -20.06 16.89 -1.47
CA GLU A 477 -19.78 15.98 -0.36
C GLU A 477 -18.28 15.62 -0.35
N VAL A 478 -17.62 15.85 0.78
CA VAL A 478 -16.17 15.62 0.95
C VAL A 478 -15.94 14.72 2.15
N THR A 479 -16.03 13.41 1.91
CA THR A 479 -15.91 12.34 2.90
C THR A 479 -15.00 11.22 2.38
N PRO A 480 -14.46 10.35 3.25
CA PRO A 480 -13.68 9.20 2.79
C PRO A 480 -14.55 8.24 1.95
N GLY A 481 -15.84 8.10 2.30
CA GLY A 481 -16.79 7.30 1.52
C GLY A 481 -17.06 7.85 0.11
N ALA A 482 -16.87 9.16 -0.09
CA ALA A 482 -16.87 9.79 -1.40
C ALA A 482 -15.53 9.65 -2.14
N GLY A 483 -14.53 8.95 -1.58
CA GLY A 483 -13.26 8.63 -2.23
C GLY A 483 -12.18 9.71 -2.12
N PHE A 484 -12.32 10.71 -1.23
CA PHE A 484 -11.25 11.69 -0.98
C PHE A 484 -10.24 11.18 0.06
N ASP A 485 -8.95 11.50 -0.14
CA ASP A 485 -7.88 11.24 0.83
C ASP A 485 -8.21 11.84 2.21
N PRO A 486 -8.05 11.09 3.32
CA PRO A 486 -8.23 11.60 4.68
C PRO A 486 -7.41 12.88 4.96
N GLN A 487 -6.18 12.93 4.44
CA GLN A 487 -5.29 14.09 4.58
C GLN A 487 -5.92 15.35 3.97
N PHE A 488 -6.54 15.23 2.80
CA PHE A 488 -7.22 16.34 2.14
C PHE A 488 -8.46 16.78 2.92
N ILE A 489 -9.24 15.83 3.43
CA ILE A 489 -10.47 16.06 4.21
C ILE A 489 -10.19 16.85 5.48
N ASP A 490 -9.12 16.49 6.18
CA ASP A 490 -8.71 17.11 7.44
C ASP A 490 -8.00 18.46 7.21
N GLY A 491 -7.36 18.64 6.05
CA GLY A 491 -6.57 19.83 5.73
C GLY A 491 -5.18 19.83 6.37
N MET A 492 -4.31 20.73 5.89
CA MET A 492 -2.89 20.73 6.26
C MET A 492 -2.67 21.08 7.75
N ALA A 493 -3.43 22.03 8.28
CA ALA A 493 -3.34 22.51 9.67
C ALA A 493 -4.47 22.01 10.59
N GLY A 494 -5.33 21.09 10.11
CA GLY A 494 -6.51 20.65 10.87
C GLY A 494 -6.21 19.66 11.99
N ASP A 495 -5.00 19.10 12.05
CA ASP A 495 -4.56 18.13 13.06
C ASP A 495 -3.13 18.44 13.55
N GLU A 496 -2.95 18.50 14.87
CA GLU A 496 -1.65 18.69 15.53
C GLU A 496 -0.69 17.55 15.15
N ARG A 497 -1.18 16.31 15.08
CA ARG A 497 -0.38 15.14 14.66
C ARG A 497 0.19 15.34 13.25
N ARG A 498 -0.58 15.93 12.33
CA ARG A 498 -0.11 16.21 10.97
C ARG A 498 0.93 17.32 10.96
N SER A 499 0.74 18.36 11.77
CA SER A 499 1.75 19.42 11.95
C SER A 499 3.10 18.82 12.40
N HIS A 500 3.09 17.92 13.39
CA HIS A 500 4.27 17.17 13.80
C HIS A 500 4.86 16.33 12.66
N GLN A 501 4.02 15.60 11.91
CA GLN A 501 4.48 14.78 10.79
C GLN A 501 5.16 15.61 9.69
N LEU A 502 4.67 16.82 9.42
CA LEU A 502 5.26 17.72 8.42
C LEU A 502 6.49 18.48 8.93
N GLY A 503 6.75 18.44 10.24
CA GLY A 503 7.75 19.27 10.91
C GLY A 503 7.32 20.73 11.07
N ASP A 504 6.01 21.01 10.98
CA ASP A 504 5.39 22.32 11.16
C ASP A 504 5.24 22.62 12.66
N GLU A 505 6.40 22.79 13.30
CA GLU A 505 6.55 23.00 14.73
C GLU A 505 7.45 24.23 14.99
N GLY A 506 7.40 24.76 16.21
CA GLY A 506 8.15 25.96 16.58
C GLY A 506 7.82 27.12 15.66
N ALA A 507 8.82 27.70 14.98
CA ALA A 507 8.64 28.81 14.05
C ALA A 507 7.77 28.47 12.83
N ASN A 508 7.63 27.17 12.50
CA ASN A 508 6.79 26.70 11.40
C ASN A 508 5.36 26.32 11.83
N ALA A 509 5.04 26.42 13.12
CA ALA A 509 3.73 26.00 13.63
C ALA A 509 2.58 26.78 12.96
N PRO A 510 1.43 26.15 12.70
CA PRO A 510 0.27 26.81 12.09
C PRO A 510 -0.20 28.09 12.79
N ALA A 511 0.07 28.22 14.09
CA ALA A 511 -0.20 29.43 14.86
C ALA A 511 0.55 30.69 14.37
N HIS A 512 1.62 30.51 13.58
CA HIS A 512 2.42 31.58 13.00
C HIS A 512 2.15 31.81 11.51
N TRP A 513 1.21 31.06 10.92
CA TRP A 513 0.87 31.20 9.51
C TRP A 513 0.04 32.45 9.27
N HIS A 514 0.30 33.13 8.15
CA HIS A 514 -0.48 34.25 7.64
C HIS A 514 -1.79 33.81 6.99
N TRP A 515 -1.95 32.53 6.64
CA TRP A 515 -3.17 31.94 6.08
C TRP A 515 -3.14 30.41 6.16
N GLY A 516 -4.29 29.76 5.98
CA GLY A 516 -4.44 28.30 5.97
C GLY A 516 -5.02 27.69 7.25
N VAL A 517 -5.41 28.53 8.22
CA VAL A 517 -5.97 28.10 9.51
C VAL A 517 -7.25 28.87 9.83
N GLY A 518 -8.28 28.14 10.29
CA GLY A 518 -9.54 28.74 10.76
C GLY A 518 -10.19 29.64 9.72
N GLU A 519 -10.56 30.86 10.10
CA GLU A 519 -11.18 31.82 9.20
C GLU A 519 -10.29 32.29 8.03
N GLN A 520 -8.98 32.09 8.14
CA GLN A 520 -8.01 32.38 7.09
C GLN A 520 -7.68 31.15 6.23
N GLU A 521 -8.42 30.04 6.37
CA GLU A 521 -8.35 28.94 5.42
C GLU A 521 -9.03 29.35 4.09
N PRO A 522 -8.32 29.29 2.95
CA PRO A 522 -8.93 29.59 1.67
C PRO A 522 -9.87 28.47 1.23
N HIS A 523 -10.94 28.82 0.54
CA HIS A 523 -11.83 27.88 -0.14
C HIS A 523 -11.31 27.56 -1.55
N ILE A 524 -10.72 28.55 -2.23
CA ILE A 524 -10.28 28.46 -3.62
C ILE A 524 -8.86 29.04 -3.74
N LEU A 525 -8.03 28.39 -4.53
CA LEU A 525 -6.81 28.96 -5.11
C LEU A 525 -7.06 29.20 -6.60
N LEU A 526 -6.93 30.45 -7.03
CA LEU A 526 -6.76 30.80 -8.44
C LEU A 526 -5.29 31.10 -8.71
N LEU A 527 -4.69 30.32 -9.61
CA LEU A 527 -3.34 30.55 -10.11
C LEU A 527 -3.43 31.30 -11.44
N LEU A 528 -3.03 32.57 -11.43
CA LEU A 528 -3.00 33.42 -12.61
C LEU A 528 -1.56 33.59 -13.08
N LEU A 529 -1.29 33.36 -14.35
CA LEU A 529 0.03 33.53 -14.96
C LEU A 529 -0.07 34.43 -16.19
N ALA A 530 0.83 35.39 -16.30
CA ALA A 530 0.95 36.30 -17.45
C ALA A 530 2.38 36.88 -17.50
N LEU A 531 2.72 37.68 -18.52
CA LEU A 531 3.96 38.44 -18.50
C LEU A 531 3.88 39.61 -17.50
N ASN A 532 5.01 40.01 -16.92
CA ASN A 532 5.10 41.27 -16.19
C ASN A 532 5.04 42.46 -17.17
N PRO A 533 4.28 43.55 -16.90
CA PRO A 533 3.42 43.79 -15.73
C PRO A 533 1.94 43.40 -15.92
N ALA A 534 1.56 42.75 -17.03
CA ALA A 534 0.17 42.40 -17.34
C ALA A 534 -0.50 41.56 -16.24
N ILE A 535 0.29 40.80 -15.47
CA ILE A 535 -0.20 40.06 -14.31
C ILE A 535 -0.87 40.94 -13.25
N ASP A 536 -0.39 42.17 -13.05
CA ASP A 536 -0.90 43.06 -12.00
C ASP A 536 -2.34 43.51 -12.34
N SER A 537 -2.58 43.88 -13.60
CA SER A 537 -3.91 44.24 -14.09
C SER A 537 -4.87 43.04 -14.08
N LEU A 538 -4.39 41.85 -14.47
CA LEU A 538 -5.19 40.63 -14.44
C LEU A 538 -5.59 40.25 -13.01
N ALA A 539 -4.64 40.33 -12.07
CA ALA A 539 -4.87 40.05 -10.65
C ALA A 539 -5.89 41.03 -10.07
N GLN A 540 -5.74 42.33 -10.33
CA GLN A 540 -6.66 43.36 -9.84
C GLN A 540 -8.08 43.17 -10.39
N ALA A 541 -8.21 42.94 -11.70
CA ALA A 541 -9.51 42.70 -12.33
C ALA A 541 -10.19 41.44 -11.77
N THR A 542 -9.44 40.35 -11.61
CA THR A 542 -9.96 39.09 -11.07
C THR A 542 -10.36 39.22 -9.60
N CYS A 543 -9.58 39.95 -8.80
CA CYS A 543 -9.87 40.27 -7.40
C CYS A 543 -11.19 41.05 -7.26
N SER A 544 -11.36 42.13 -8.03
CA SER A 544 -12.60 42.92 -8.01
C SER A 544 -13.81 42.10 -8.46
N ALA A 545 -13.64 41.24 -9.48
CA ALA A 545 -14.70 40.34 -9.94
C ALA A 545 -15.08 39.29 -8.86
N ALA A 546 -14.10 38.71 -8.18
CA ALA A 546 -14.32 37.76 -7.09
C ALA A 546 -15.12 38.37 -5.93
N GLN A 547 -14.77 39.60 -5.53
CA GLN A 547 -15.47 40.36 -4.48
C GLN A 547 -16.92 40.66 -4.88
N ALA A 548 -17.14 41.11 -6.11
CA ALA A 548 -18.49 41.32 -6.65
C ALA A 548 -19.31 40.03 -6.73
N ALA A 549 -18.64 38.88 -6.89
CA ALA A 549 -19.25 37.55 -6.94
C ALA A 549 -19.44 36.89 -5.57
N GLY A 550 -19.28 37.63 -4.45
CA GLY A 550 -19.50 37.09 -3.11
C GLY A 550 -18.37 36.19 -2.60
N CYS A 551 -17.13 36.46 -3.01
CA CYS A 551 -15.93 35.87 -2.44
C CYS A 551 -15.11 36.93 -1.69
N ALA A 552 -14.63 36.61 -0.49
CA ALA A 552 -13.62 37.40 0.20
C ALA A 552 -12.21 36.98 -0.24
N VAL A 553 -11.30 37.94 -0.29
CA VAL A 553 -9.88 37.66 -0.57
C VAL A 553 -9.18 37.42 0.76
N VAL A 554 -8.79 36.17 1.01
CA VAL A 554 -8.02 35.77 2.21
C VAL A 554 -6.60 36.28 2.10
N SER A 555 -6.02 36.13 0.92
CA SER A 555 -4.71 36.67 0.58
C SER A 555 -4.61 36.86 -0.93
N GLY A 556 -4.08 38.01 -1.33
CA GLY A 556 -3.74 38.30 -2.72
C GLY A 556 -2.31 38.78 -2.74
N HIS A 557 -1.34 37.85 -2.79
CA HIS A 557 0.05 38.26 -2.95
C HIS A 557 0.28 38.61 -4.42
N THR A 558 0.45 39.90 -4.70
CA THR A 558 1.13 40.38 -5.89
C THR A 558 2.62 40.41 -5.60
N ALA A 559 3.35 39.40 -6.06
CA ALA A 559 4.79 39.51 -6.19
C ALA A 559 5.12 39.50 -7.68
N THR A 560 5.31 40.70 -8.22
CA THR A 560 6.07 40.89 -9.44
C THR A 560 7.40 40.16 -9.21
N THR A 561 7.58 39.01 -9.86
CA THR A 561 8.84 38.25 -9.83
C THR A 561 9.91 39.15 -10.40
N THR A 562 10.68 39.80 -9.52
CA THR A 562 11.98 40.39 -9.89
C THR A 562 13.03 39.30 -10.05
N THR A 563 12.74 38.09 -9.54
CA THR A 563 13.58 36.90 -9.66
C THR A 563 13.46 36.23 -11.02
N PRO A 564 14.59 36.01 -11.73
CA PRO A 564 14.60 35.21 -12.93
C PRO A 564 13.98 33.83 -12.66
N LEU A 565 12.95 33.48 -13.41
CA LEU A 565 12.36 32.14 -13.33
C LEU A 565 13.43 31.08 -13.56
N GLY A 566 13.44 30.06 -12.70
CA GLY A 566 14.42 28.98 -12.75
C GLY A 566 15.59 29.14 -11.79
N ARG A 567 15.64 30.19 -10.96
CA ARG A 567 16.44 30.22 -9.74
C ARG A 567 15.55 30.44 -8.51
N GLU A 568 15.88 29.78 -7.42
CA GLU A 568 15.26 30.02 -6.11
C GLU A 568 16.03 31.13 -5.33
N PRO A 569 15.45 31.72 -4.28
CA PRO A 569 16.02 32.86 -3.56
C PRO A 569 17.41 32.68 -2.95
N PHE A 570 17.83 31.47 -2.54
CA PHE A 570 19.21 31.24 -2.12
C PHE A 570 20.20 31.33 -3.30
N GLY A 571 19.72 31.29 -4.54
CA GLY A 571 20.48 31.51 -5.76
C GLY A 571 20.66 30.26 -6.62
N PHE A 572 20.17 29.09 -6.21
CA PHE A 572 20.32 27.82 -6.93
C PHE A 572 19.35 27.71 -8.10
N ALA A 573 19.77 27.03 -9.17
CA ALA A 573 18.85 26.69 -10.25
C ALA A 573 17.78 25.68 -9.78
N ASP A 574 16.51 25.99 -10.05
CA ASP A 574 15.37 25.17 -9.63
C ASP A 574 14.55 24.65 -10.83
N GLY A 575 13.76 23.61 -10.56
CA GLY A 575 12.95 22.91 -11.53
C GLY A 575 13.76 22.02 -12.48
N VAL A 576 14.99 21.66 -12.13
CA VAL A 576 15.88 20.80 -12.94
C VAL A 576 15.39 19.34 -12.93
N SER A 577 15.14 18.79 -11.73
CA SER A 577 14.62 17.42 -11.57
C SER A 577 13.11 17.44 -11.37
N GLN A 578 12.38 17.08 -12.42
CA GLN A 578 10.92 16.85 -12.42
C GLN A 578 10.65 15.45 -12.94
N PRO A 579 9.66 14.71 -12.39
CA PRO A 579 9.23 13.47 -13.01
C PRO A 579 8.64 13.76 -14.39
N ASP A 580 8.85 12.82 -15.31
CA ASP A 580 8.13 12.74 -16.57
C ASP A 580 7.00 11.72 -16.42
N TYR A 581 5.98 11.79 -17.25
CA TYR A 581 4.80 10.94 -17.12
C TYR A 581 4.44 10.25 -18.44
N ASP A 582 4.00 9.00 -18.33
CA ASP A 582 3.61 8.16 -19.45
C ASP A 582 2.21 8.52 -19.97
N TRP A 583 2.12 9.70 -20.60
CA TRP A 583 0.90 10.21 -21.21
C TRP A 583 0.31 9.28 -22.28
N GLY A 584 1.13 8.40 -22.89
CA GLY A 584 0.66 7.41 -23.88
C GLY A 584 0.14 6.11 -23.25
N GLY A 585 0.26 5.93 -21.93
CA GLY A 585 -0.12 4.68 -21.26
C GLY A 585 0.68 3.45 -21.74
N THR A 586 1.93 3.68 -22.16
CA THR A 586 2.82 2.70 -22.80
C THR A 586 3.77 1.94 -21.87
N LEU A 587 3.95 2.40 -20.62
CA LEU A 587 4.79 1.72 -19.62
C LEU A 587 4.25 0.31 -19.36
N THR A 588 4.63 -0.47 -18.34
CA THR A 588 3.77 -1.52 -17.75
C THR A 588 4.21 -1.79 -16.33
N PRO A 589 3.50 -1.21 -15.35
CA PRO A 589 3.40 -1.63 -13.98
C PRO A 589 3.93 -3.02 -13.61
N GLY A 590 4.97 -3.17 -12.78
CA GLY A 590 5.34 -4.45 -12.18
C GLY A 590 6.08 -5.45 -13.10
N GLY A 591 6.76 -5.00 -14.15
CA GLY A 591 7.63 -5.79 -15.04
C GLY A 591 9.13 -5.72 -14.68
N ALA A 592 9.97 -6.56 -15.30
CA ALA A 592 11.43 -6.59 -15.04
C ALA A 592 12.16 -5.26 -15.34
N ARG A 593 11.59 -4.43 -16.23
CA ARG A 593 12.08 -3.07 -16.53
C ARG A 593 11.84 -2.06 -15.41
N ASP A 594 11.03 -2.40 -14.40
CA ASP A 594 10.81 -1.55 -13.24
C ASP A 594 11.95 -1.59 -12.21
N ARG A 595 12.92 -2.49 -12.39
CA ARG A 595 14.08 -2.61 -11.48
C ARG A 595 15.02 -1.42 -11.55
N ASP A 596 15.10 -0.79 -12.72
CA ASP A 596 15.92 0.41 -12.90
C ASP A 596 15.20 1.66 -12.40
N TYR A 597 15.97 2.56 -11.81
CA TYR A 597 15.48 3.91 -11.56
C TYR A 597 15.10 4.56 -12.89
N ARG A 598 13.87 5.05 -12.97
CA ARG A 598 13.37 5.84 -14.09
C ARG A 598 12.77 7.13 -13.59
N ASN A 599 12.85 8.12 -14.46
CA ASN A 599 12.22 9.41 -14.25
C ASN A 599 10.82 9.48 -14.89
N LEU A 600 10.53 8.58 -15.85
CA LEU A 600 9.20 8.37 -16.43
C LEU A 600 8.32 7.57 -15.48
N LEU A 601 7.18 8.11 -15.07
CA LEU A 601 6.25 7.50 -14.11
C LEU A 601 4.89 7.22 -14.76
N ALA A 602 4.18 6.26 -14.18
CA ALA A 602 2.78 6.00 -14.48
C ALA A 602 1.90 7.20 -14.14
N MET A 603 0.85 7.41 -14.93
CA MET A 603 -0.07 8.54 -14.78
C MET A 603 -0.73 8.61 -13.40
N GLY A 604 -0.97 7.48 -12.75
CA GLY A 604 -1.57 7.40 -11.41
C GLY A 604 -0.69 7.89 -10.27
N GLU A 605 0.55 8.32 -10.53
CA GLU A 605 1.35 9.08 -9.54
C GLU A 605 1.10 10.60 -9.63
N LEU A 606 0.39 11.05 -10.67
CA LEU A 606 0.03 12.46 -10.89
C LEU A 606 -1.47 12.68 -10.87
N LEU A 607 -2.23 11.87 -11.60
CA LEU A 607 -3.66 12.04 -11.83
C LEU A 607 -4.47 10.93 -11.15
N LEU A 608 -5.58 11.34 -10.55
CA LEU A 608 -6.58 10.43 -10.00
C LEU A 608 -7.33 9.69 -11.12
N GLY A 609 -7.69 8.44 -10.85
CA GLY A 609 -8.36 7.56 -11.80
C GLY A 609 -7.43 6.87 -12.80
N TYR A 610 -6.10 6.94 -12.60
CA TYR A 610 -5.12 6.23 -13.42
C TYR A 610 -4.32 5.20 -12.63
N PRO A 611 -3.81 4.15 -13.30
CA PRO A 611 -2.90 3.19 -12.69
C PRO A 611 -1.62 3.89 -12.21
N ASN A 612 -1.28 3.70 -10.94
CA ASN A 612 -0.06 4.19 -10.30
C ASN A 612 1.17 3.32 -10.65
N GLU A 613 2.30 3.47 -9.95
CA GLU A 613 3.52 2.68 -10.24
C GLU A 613 3.47 1.23 -9.75
N TYR A 614 2.41 0.85 -9.02
CA TYR A 614 1.97 -0.52 -8.79
C TYR A 614 0.78 -0.91 -9.70
N GLY A 615 0.47 -0.01 -10.63
CA GLY A 615 -0.74 0.18 -11.42
C GLY A 615 -2.00 -0.46 -10.89
N PHE A 616 -2.23 -0.10 -9.63
CA PHE A 616 -3.55 0.07 -9.08
C PHE A 616 -4.06 1.46 -9.39
N ILE A 617 -5.37 1.58 -9.56
CA ILE A 617 -6.05 2.88 -9.49
C ILE A 617 -6.40 3.06 -8.02
N GLY A 618 -5.84 4.09 -7.38
CA GLY A 618 -6.17 4.41 -5.98
C GLY A 618 -7.60 4.90 -5.83
N ASP A 619 -8.11 4.94 -4.60
CA ASP A 619 -9.42 5.55 -4.33
C ASP A 619 -9.42 7.01 -4.79
N TYR A 620 -10.53 7.42 -5.39
CA TYR A 620 -10.76 8.80 -5.82
C TYR A 620 -12.26 9.09 -5.83
N PRO A 621 -12.67 10.37 -5.91
CA PRO A 621 -14.08 10.70 -6.03
C PRO A 621 -14.71 10.23 -7.34
N GLN A 622 -15.31 9.03 -7.33
CA GLN A 622 -15.85 8.40 -8.54
C GLN A 622 -17.24 8.90 -8.92
N ALA A 623 -18.03 9.40 -7.96
CA ALA A 623 -19.39 9.87 -8.22
C ALA A 623 -19.38 10.93 -9.33
N ASP A 624 -20.17 10.70 -10.37
CA ASP A 624 -20.23 11.51 -11.59
C ASP A 624 -18.87 11.73 -12.30
N GLU A 625 -17.79 11.00 -11.98
CA GLU A 625 -16.42 11.28 -12.45
C GLU A 625 -15.76 12.54 -11.84
N LEU A 626 -16.25 13.03 -10.70
CA LEU A 626 -15.77 14.24 -10.01
C LEU A 626 -14.24 14.31 -9.85
N GLY A 627 -13.64 13.17 -9.49
CA GLY A 627 -12.23 13.02 -9.17
C GLY A 627 -11.34 12.68 -10.37
N ARG A 628 -11.91 12.15 -11.46
CA ARG A 628 -11.15 11.68 -12.62
C ARG A 628 -10.39 12.85 -13.24
N ASN A 629 -9.15 12.60 -13.71
CA ASN A 629 -8.27 13.62 -14.31
C ASN A 629 -7.88 14.77 -13.37
N GLY A 630 -8.30 14.71 -12.10
CA GLY A 630 -7.87 15.63 -11.07
C GLY A 630 -6.55 15.20 -10.44
N SER A 631 -6.01 16.07 -9.61
CA SER A 631 -4.82 15.85 -8.80
C SER A 631 -5.00 16.54 -7.45
N TYR A 632 -4.37 16.04 -6.40
CA TYR A 632 -4.13 16.87 -5.23
C TYR A 632 -3.03 17.88 -5.54
N LEU A 633 -3.19 19.09 -5.01
CA LEU A 633 -2.26 20.20 -5.10
C LEU A 633 -1.89 20.62 -3.68
N VAL A 634 -0.60 20.53 -3.36
CA VAL A 634 -0.06 21.06 -2.11
C VAL A 634 0.43 22.46 -2.38
N TYR A 635 0.00 23.43 -1.56
CA TYR A 635 0.52 24.79 -1.61
C TYR A 635 1.13 25.15 -0.25
N ARG A 636 2.39 25.58 -0.25
CA ARG A 636 3.09 26.14 0.92
C ARG A 636 3.78 27.45 0.55
N GLN A 637 3.55 28.49 1.34
CA GLN A 637 4.31 29.74 1.26
C GLN A 637 5.52 29.62 2.19
N LEU A 638 6.72 29.60 1.62
CA LEU A 638 7.97 29.38 2.33
C LEU A 638 8.81 30.66 2.29
N ALA A 639 8.92 31.37 3.42
CA ALA A 639 9.85 32.49 3.55
C ALA A 639 11.29 31.96 3.72
N GLN A 640 12.25 32.59 3.05
CA GLN A 640 13.65 32.17 3.04
C GLN A 640 14.55 33.28 3.59
N ASP A 641 15.31 32.98 4.65
CA ASP A 641 16.33 33.87 5.19
C ASP A 641 17.63 33.79 4.38
N VAL A 642 17.64 34.45 3.21
CA VAL A 642 18.75 34.41 2.26
C VAL A 642 20.03 35.01 2.84
N ALA A 643 19.91 36.13 3.55
CA ALA A 643 21.05 36.78 4.19
C ALA A 643 21.62 35.91 5.32
N GLY A 644 20.77 35.38 6.20
CA GLY A 644 21.19 34.48 7.28
C GLY A 644 21.82 33.19 6.77
N PHE A 645 21.30 32.59 5.71
CA PHE A 645 21.88 31.42 5.05
C PHE A 645 23.31 31.68 4.59
N TRP A 646 23.52 32.70 3.76
CA TRP A 646 24.85 32.99 3.20
C TRP A 646 25.84 33.48 4.25
N GLN A 647 25.43 34.32 5.19
CA GLN A 647 26.30 34.75 6.30
C GLN A 647 26.70 33.58 7.20
N TRP A 648 25.79 32.65 7.46
CA TRP A 648 26.11 31.47 8.26
C TRP A 648 27.14 30.58 7.54
N LEU A 649 26.97 30.35 6.24
CA LEU A 649 27.95 29.60 5.44
C LEU A 649 29.34 30.24 5.42
N VAL A 650 29.42 31.57 5.31
CA VAL A 650 30.69 32.32 5.39
C VAL A 650 31.35 32.13 6.76
N ARG A 651 30.57 32.14 7.85
CA ARG A 651 31.12 31.86 9.20
C ARG A 651 31.66 30.44 9.34
N GLN A 652 31.04 29.46 8.69
CA GLN A 652 31.45 28.05 8.78
C GLN A 652 32.63 27.69 7.88
N ALA A 653 32.70 28.25 6.66
CA ALA A 653 33.62 27.78 5.62
C ALA A 653 34.47 28.89 4.96
N GLY A 654 34.29 30.17 5.32
CA GLY A 654 35.00 31.28 4.69
C GLY A 654 34.84 31.28 3.17
N ASP A 655 35.95 31.24 2.44
CA ASP A 655 35.98 31.17 0.97
C ASP A 655 35.31 29.90 0.41
N GLY A 656 35.14 28.85 1.23
CA GLY A 656 34.44 27.61 0.88
C GLY A 656 32.91 27.67 1.03
N ALA A 657 32.32 28.83 1.34
CA ALA A 657 30.88 28.97 1.58
C ALA A 657 29.99 28.46 0.43
N ILE A 658 30.36 28.75 -0.81
CA ILE A 658 29.61 28.28 -2.00
C ILE A 658 29.67 26.76 -2.08
N ALA A 659 30.85 26.17 -1.99
CA ALA A 659 31.01 24.71 -2.06
C ALA A 659 30.26 23.98 -0.93
N LEU A 660 30.18 24.57 0.27
CA LEU A 660 29.37 24.02 1.35
C LEU A 660 27.87 24.13 1.06
N ALA A 661 27.41 25.25 0.51
CA ALA A 661 26.02 25.43 0.09
C ALA A 661 25.63 24.41 -0.99
N GLU A 662 26.50 24.20 -1.98
CA GLU A 662 26.31 23.24 -3.07
C GLU A 662 26.24 21.80 -2.55
N ARG A 663 27.01 21.46 -1.51
CA ARG A 663 26.91 20.17 -0.81
C ARG A 663 25.62 20.04 0.00
N MET A 664 25.14 21.09 0.65
CA MET A 664 23.85 21.10 1.37
C MET A 664 22.67 20.93 0.41
N VAL A 665 22.71 21.57 -0.75
CA VAL A 665 21.69 21.39 -1.79
C VAL A 665 21.85 20.03 -2.50
N GLY A 666 23.09 19.62 -2.75
CA GLY A 666 23.49 18.46 -3.56
C GLY A 666 23.65 18.78 -5.05
N ARG A 667 23.78 20.05 -5.43
CA ARG A 667 23.98 20.56 -6.80
C ARG A 667 24.82 21.82 -6.79
N GLU A 668 25.48 22.10 -7.90
CA GLU A 668 26.11 23.39 -8.15
C GLU A 668 25.05 24.49 -8.31
N LEU A 669 25.44 25.77 -8.14
CA LEU A 669 24.52 26.92 -8.23
C LEU A 669 23.75 27.02 -9.55
N ASP A 670 24.28 26.47 -10.66
CA ASP A 670 23.63 26.45 -11.98
C ASP A 670 22.73 25.22 -12.20
N GLY A 671 22.66 24.33 -11.21
CA GLY A 671 21.87 23.10 -11.21
C GLY A 671 22.62 21.87 -11.72
N ALA A 672 23.89 21.98 -12.11
CA ALA A 672 24.71 20.83 -12.47
C ALA A 672 24.86 19.85 -11.28
N PRO A 673 25.00 18.54 -11.55
CA PRO A 673 25.33 17.57 -10.51
C PRO A 673 26.70 17.89 -9.92
N LEU A 674 26.90 17.55 -8.64
CA LEU A 674 28.20 17.74 -8.00
C LEU A 674 29.32 16.99 -8.76
N PRO A 675 30.52 17.58 -8.88
CA PRO A 675 31.64 16.97 -9.58
C PRO A 675 31.97 15.57 -9.06
N GLY A 676 32.11 14.60 -9.98
CA GLY A 676 32.39 13.19 -9.66
C GLY A 676 31.17 12.27 -9.71
N LEU A 677 29.94 12.81 -9.75
CA LEU A 677 28.77 11.99 -10.06
C LEU A 677 28.76 11.59 -11.54
N GLU A 678 28.77 10.28 -11.79
CA GLU A 678 28.74 9.73 -13.14
C GLU A 678 27.39 9.97 -13.81
N SER A 679 27.44 10.33 -15.10
CA SER A 679 26.23 10.45 -15.90
C SER A 679 25.66 9.07 -16.21
N ALA A 680 24.34 8.94 -16.12
CA ALA A 680 23.61 7.71 -16.36
C ALA A 680 22.44 7.95 -17.32
N THR A 681 22.17 7.00 -18.21
CA THR A 681 20.97 7.02 -19.06
C THR A 681 19.76 6.61 -18.24
N ILE A 682 18.81 7.55 -18.06
CA ILE A 682 17.61 7.34 -17.25
C ILE A 682 16.38 7.60 -18.13
N MET A 683 15.48 6.62 -18.22
CA MET A 683 14.22 6.76 -18.97
C MET A 683 13.39 7.92 -18.43
N GLY A 684 12.87 8.78 -19.32
CA GLY A 684 12.12 10.00 -18.95
C GLY A 684 12.99 11.16 -18.49
N THR A 685 14.32 11.11 -18.72
CA THR A 685 15.23 12.22 -18.44
C THR A 685 15.75 12.81 -19.75
N VAL A 686 15.41 14.08 -20.00
CA VAL A 686 15.90 14.85 -21.17
C VAL A 686 17.04 15.80 -20.78
N ASP A 687 16.97 16.38 -19.57
CA ASP A 687 17.99 17.32 -19.09
C ASP A 687 19.24 16.55 -18.59
N PRO A 688 20.42 16.73 -19.20
CA PRO A 688 21.65 16.04 -18.78
C PRO A 688 22.04 16.36 -17.32
N ARG A 689 21.65 17.52 -16.79
CA ARG A 689 21.88 17.87 -15.37
C ARG A 689 21.10 16.97 -14.41
N ASN A 690 20.12 16.21 -14.91
CA ASN A 690 19.36 15.25 -14.12
C ASN A 690 19.73 13.78 -14.42
N ALA A 691 20.63 13.53 -15.37
CA ALA A 691 20.99 12.21 -15.85
C ALA A 691 22.13 11.58 -15.01
N PHE A 692 21.85 11.25 -13.74
CA PHE A 692 22.80 10.60 -12.82
C PHE A 692 22.09 9.75 -11.76
N HIS A 693 22.81 8.88 -11.06
CA HIS A 693 22.29 8.10 -9.93
C HIS A 693 23.28 8.11 -8.76
N PHE A 694 22.85 7.72 -7.56
CA PHE A 694 23.72 7.64 -6.39
C PHE A 694 24.35 6.25 -6.19
N ALA A 695 24.14 5.30 -7.10
CA ALA A 695 24.67 3.93 -6.98
C ALA A 695 26.21 3.87 -6.92
N ALA A 696 26.90 4.79 -7.61
CA ALA A 696 28.35 4.93 -7.57
C ALA A 696 28.87 5.74 -6.36
N ASP A 697 27.97 6.31 -5.56
CA ASP A 697 28.28 7.10 -4.36
C ASP A 697 27.44 6.65 -3.15
N PRO A 698 27.44 5.35 -2.78
CA PRO A 698 26.55 4.82 -1.74
C PRO A 698 26.83 5.44 -0.36
N ASP A 699 28.10 5.76 -0.09
CA ASP A 699 28.55 6.34 1.18
C ASP A 699 28.35 7.87 1.27
N GLY A 700 27.89 8.53 0.19
CA GLY A 700 27.70 9.99 0.15
C GLY A 700 29.00 10.80 0.26
N ARG A 701 30.08 10.29 -0.35
CA ARG A 701 31.38 10.96 -0.41
C ARG A 701 31.38 12.12 -1.40
N ILE A 702 30.56 12.03 -2.45
CA ILE A 702 30.43 13.06 -3.47
C ILE A 702 29.23 13.95 -3.15
N CYS A 703 28.04 13.37 -3.07
CA CYS A 703 26.82 14.05 -2.67
C CYS A 703 26.42 13.57 -1.27
N PRO A 704 26.53 14.42 -0.23
CA PRO A 704 26.23 14.01 1.13
C PRO A 704 24.85 13.37 1.25
N ILE A 705 24.73 12.32 2.06
CA ILE A 705 23.44 11.65 2.31
C ILE A 705 22.39 12.65 2.82
N GLY A 706 22.83 13.62 3.62
CA GLY A 706 21.97 14.66 4.18
C GLY A 706 21.55 15.74 3.18
N ALA A 707 22.12 15.78 1.97
CA ALA A 707 21.86 16.83 0.99
C ALA A 707 20.39 16.84 0.55
N HIS A 708 19.87 18.05 0.33
CA HIS A 708 18.46 18.30 0.02
C HIS A 708 17.95 17.42 -1.14
N ILE A 709 18.62 17.43 -2.29
CA ILE A 709 18.16 16.66 -3.45
C ILE A 709 18.26 15.14 -3.25
N ARG A 710 19.16 14.66 -2.37
CA ARG A 710 19.38 13.24 -2.10
C ARG A 710 18.38 12.71 -1.08
N ARG A 711 17.96 13.54 -0.13
CA ARG A 711 16.81 13.26 0.76
C ARG A 711 15.49 13.23 0.00
N LEU A 712 15.21 14.28 -0.80
CA LEU A 712 13.92 14.40 -1.47
C LEU A 712 13.74 13.46 -2.67
N ASN A 713 14.83 12.91 -3.21
CA ASN A 713 14.81 11.87 -4.22
C ASN A 713 16.07 10.99 -4.13
N PRO A 714 16.02 9.90 -3.35
CA PRO A 714 17.17 8.98 -3.14
C PRO A 714 17.60 8.20 -4.40
N ARG A 715 16.82 8.30 -5.50
CA ARG A 715 17.04 7.61 -6.78
C ARG A 715 17.19 6.09 -6.67
N SER A 716 18.43 5.60 -6.65
CA SER A 716 18.82 4.19 -6.76
C SER A 716 19.47 3.65 -5.49
N SER A 717 19.49 4.42 -4.40
CA SER A 717 20.17 4.02 -3.16
C SER A 717 19.42 2.95 -2.35
N ASP A 718 18.23 2.53 -2.79
CA ASP A 718 17.34 1.59 -2.08
C ASP A 718 17.22 0.20 -2.75
N ASP A 719 17.99 -0.16 -3.79
CA ASP A 719 18.00 -1.54 -4.33
C ASP A 719 19.20 -2.34 -3.76
N PRO A 720 18.97 -3.31 -2.85
CA PRO A 720 20.06 -4.08 -2.25
C PRO A 720 20.65 -5.20 -3.14
N GLN A 721 20.15 -5.47 -4.37
CA GLN A 721 20.51 -6.74 -5.07
C GLN A 721 20.96 -6.69 -6.55
N GLY A 722 20.72 -5.63 -7.34
CA GLY A 722 21.28 -5.50 -8.70
C GLY A 722 20.79 -6.53 -9.76
N HIS A 723 21.24 -6.37 -11.03
CA HIS A 723 20.75 -7.10 -12.22
C HIS A 723 21.41 -8.47 -12.47
N HIS A 724 20.63 -9.47 -12.94
CA HIS A 724 21.11 -10.78 -13.40
C HIS A 724 20.47 -11.19 -14.74
N GLY A 725 21.15 -12.00 -15.57
CA GLY A 725 20.82 -12.21 -17.00
C GLY A 725 19.72 -13.23 -17.38
N PHE A 726 19.36 -13.21 -18.68
CA PHE A 726 18.18 -13.84 -19.34
C PHE A 726 17.85 -15.31 -18.97
N LEU A 727 18.83 -16.21 -18.91
CA LEU A 727 18.55 -17.63 -18.63
C LEU A 727 18.01 -17.84 -17.19
N ARG A 728 18.38 -16.97 -16.26
CA ARG A 728 18.00 -17.09 -14.85
C ARG A 728 16.63 -16.48 -14.57
N ASP A 729 16.23 -15.46 -15.33
CA ASP A 729 14.88 -14.87 -15.30
C ASP A 729 13.80 -15.81 -15.85
N LEU A 730 14.14 -16.60 -16.88
CA LEU A 730 13.23 -17.63 -17.38
C LEU A 730 13.03 -18.71 -16.31
N ILE A 731 14.10 -19.18 -15.65
CA ILE A 731 14.04 -20.23 -14.63
C ILE A 731 13.31 -19.77 -13.34
N SER A 732 13.40 -18.48 -12.99
CA SER A 732 12.68 -17.90 -11.84
C SER A 732 11.19 -17.69 -12.10
N SER A 733 10.79 -17.35 -13.33
CA SER A 733 9.38 -17.14 -13.71
C SER A 733 8.54 -18.42 -13.75
N VAL A 734 9.16 -19.58 -13.99
CA VAL A 734 8.51 -20.92 -13.94
C VAL A 734 8.65 -21.62 -12.58
N GLY A 735 9.17 -20.95 -11.55
CA GLY A 735 9.13 -21.43 -10.17
C GLY A 735 10.12 -22.56 -9.82
N PHE A 736 11.15 -22.80 -10.64
CA PHE A 736 12.14 -23.86 -10.39
C PHE A 736 13.30 -23.45 -9.47
N SER A 737 13.42 -22.16 -9.10
CA SER A 737 14.35 -21.71 -8.06
C SER A 737 13.71 -20.68 -7.13
N GLY A 738 13.68 -21.02 -5.84
CA GLY A 738 12.89 -20.39 -4.77
C GLY A 738 13.35 -19.01 -4.29
N THR A 739 13.53 -18.07 -5.21
CA THR A 739 13.44 -16.64 -4.92
C THR A 739 12.68 -16.02 -6.07
N ALA A 740 11.36 -16.16 -6.07
CA ALA A 740 10.56 -15.33 -6.94
C ALA A 740 10.94 -13.85 -6.73
N MET A 741 11.17 -13.19 -7.86
CA MET A 741 11.12 -11.74 -8.04
C MET A 741 9.90 -11.14 -7.32
N HIS A 742 9.86 -9.82 -7.22
CA HIS A 742 8.68 -8.95 -7.03
C HIS A 742 8.79 -7.92 -5.87
N ASP A 743 9.98 -7.59 -5.36
CA ASP A 743 10.19 -6.22 -4.85
C ASP A 743 11.28 -5.56 -5.70
N ALA A 744 10.81 -4.98 -6.80
CA ALA A 744 11.59 -4.62 -7.98
C ALA A 744 11.28 -3.18 -8.41
N VAL A 745 10.80 -2.34 -7.49
CA VAL A 745 10.58 -0.92 -7.75
C VAL A 745 11.41 -0.13 -6.74
N ALA A 746 12.35 0.68 -7.20
CA ALA A 746 13.06 1.61 -6.31
C ALA A 746 12.02 2.44 -5.52
N SER A 747 11.97 2.27 -4.19
CA SER A 747 10.95 2.90 -3.30
C SER A 747 10.78 4.39 -3.58
N ALA A 748 11.86 5.06 -4.00
CA ALA A 748 11.87 6.45 -4.40
C ALA A 748 10.83 6.86 -5.47
N ARG A 749 10.36 5.93 -6.32
CA ARG A 749 9.42 6.20 -7.41
C ARG A 749 8.02 6.58 -6.93
N PHE A 750 7.56 5.97 -5.84
CA PHE A 750 6.21 6.18 -5.29
C PHE A 750 6.04 7.50 -4.56
N HIS A 751 7.16 8.15 -4.25
CA HIS A 751 7.21 9.37 -3.45
C HIS A 751 7.46 10.62 -4.32
N ARG A 752 7.51 10.46 -5.66
CA ARG A 752 7.87 11.55 -6.57
C ARG A 752 6.80 12.64 -6.57
N LEU A 753 7.24 13.90 -6.57
CA LEU A 753 6.39 15.09 -6.59
C LEU A 753 6.61 15.86 -7.90
N LEU A 754 5.54 16.32 -8.53
CA LEU A 754 5.64 17.26 -9.65
C LEU A 754 5.57 18.69 -9.15
N ARG A 755 6.71 19.40 -9.11
CA ARG A 755 6.78 20.75 -8.52
C ARG A 755 6.45 21.83 -9.55
N ARG A 756 5.70 22.85 -9.11
CA ARG A 756 5.24 24.02 -9.89
C ARG A 756 5.45 25.34 -9.15
N GLY A 757 6.37 25.35 -8.18
CA GLY A 757 6.63 26.52 -7.37
C GLY A 757 7.30 27.67 -8.11
N ARG A 758 7.15 28.89 -7.57
CA ARG A 758 7.78 30.12 -8.08
C ARG A 758 8.29 30.99 -6.93
N PRO A 759 9.43 31.68 -7.11
CA PRO A 759 9.95 32.58 -6.09
C PRO A 759 9.07 33.82 -5.95
N TYR A 760 9.09 34.46 -4.78
CA TYR A 760 8.51 35.76 -4.53
C TYR A 760 9.50 36.65 -3.79
N GLY A 761 9.27 37.96 -3.87
CA GLY A 761 10.14 38.96 -3.25
C GLY A 761 11.34 39.35 -4.12
N PRO A 762 12.26 40.13 -3.56
CA PRO A 762 13.43 40.66 -4.26
C PRO A 762 14.52 39.62 -4.47
N VAL A 763 15.27 39.76 -5.56
CA VAL A 763 16.49 38.98 -5.82
C VAL A 763 17.63 39.49 -4.96
N ILE A 764 18.21 38.59 -4.18
CA ILE A 764 19.46 38.85 -3.47
C ILE A 764 20.51 37.93 -4.09
N VAL A 765 21.49 38.51 -4.79
CA VAL A 765 22.60 37.73 -5.35
C VAL A 765 23.46 37.17 -4.21
N PRO A 766 23.92 35.91 -4.29
CA PRO A 766 24.70 35.28 -3.22
C PRO A 766 25.84 36.13 -2.67
N GLN A 767 26.61 36.80 -3.54
CA GLN A 767 27.73 37.65 -3.13
C GLN A 767 27.31 38.85 -2.28
N ALA A 768 26.13 39.44 -2.56
CA ALA A 768 25.59 40.53 -1.76
C ALA A 768 24.97 40.02 -0.45
N ALA A 769 24.32 38.85 -0.48
CA ALA A 769 23.77 38.20 0.71
C ALA A 769 24.88 37.84 1.73
N MET A 770 26.04 37.36 1.24
CA MET A 770 27.22 37.09 2.06
C MET A 770 27.71 38.34 2.83
N GLN A 771 27.48 39.54 2.29
CA GLN A 771 27.80 40.82 2.91
C GLN A 771 26.68 41.36 3.80
N GLY A 772 25.55 40.66 3.92
CA GLY A 772 24.37 41.07 4.70
C GLY A 772 23.42 42.04 4.02
N THR A 773 23.53 42.20 2.70
CA THR A 773 22.59 43.05 1.96
C THR A 773 21.23 42.36 1.83
N GLY A 774 20.14 43.09 2.07
CA GLY A 774 18.76 42.62 1.83
C GLY A 774 18.08 41.87 2.99
N ALA A 775 18.65 41.89 4.20
CA ALA A 775 18.14 41.15 5.37
C ALA A 775 16.71 41.54 5.82
N ASP A 776 16.22 42.74 5.47
CA ASP A 776 14.92 43.25 5.92
C ASP A 776 13.76 42.98 4.94
N GLN A 777 14.02 42.35 3.79
CA GLN A 777 13.02 42.13 2.74
C GLN A 777 12.55 40.67 2.72
N GLU A 778 11.25 40.45 2.88
CA GLU A 778 10.71 39.09 2.80
C GLU A 778 10.82 38.56 1.35
N THR A 779 11.55 37.46 1.20
CA THR A 779 11.74 36.72 -0.05
C THR A 779 11.53 35.25 0.23
N GLY A 780 11.15 34.47 -0.78
CA GLY A 780 10.81 33.08 -0.55
C GLY A 780 10.28 32.36 -1.78
N LEU A 781 9.61 31.23 -1.54
CA LEU A 781 9.06 30.35 -2.55
C LEU A 781 7.58 30.07 -2.28
N HIS A 782 6.75 30.32 -3.30
CA HIS A 782 5.44 29.68 -3.38
C HIS A 782 5.67 28.24 -3.84
N PHE A 783 5.82 27.31 -2.90
CA PHE A 783 5.99 25.90 -3.21
C PHE A 783 4.64 25.29 -3.59
N LEU A 784 4.56 24.78 -4.82
CA LEU A 784 3.42 24.00 -5.29
C LEU A 784 3.91 22.63 -5.74
N CYS A 785 3.19 21.57 -5.37
CA CYS A 785 3.36 20.27 -6.02
C CYS A 785 2.04 19.55 -6.28
N LEU A 786 2.05 18.73 -7.33
CA LEU A 786 0.93 17.88 -7.72
C LEU A 786 1.22 16.43 -7.37
N ASN A 787 0.19 15.75 -6.85
CA ASN A 787 0.22 14.40 -6.31
C ASN A 787 -1.11 13.69 -6.51
N ALA A 788 -1.09 12.38 -6.69
CA ALA A 788 -2.28 11.54 -6.69
C ALA A 788 -2.59 10.97 -5.30
N ASN A 789 -1.63 10.94 -4.37
CA ASN A 789 -1.81 10.46 -3.00
C ASN A 789 -0.96 11.29 -2.02
N LEU A 790 -1.60 12.03 -1.12
CA LEU A 790 -0.89 12.96 -0.22
C LEU A 790 0.00 12.24 0.78
N ALA A 791 -0.52 11.16 1.38
CA ALA A 791 0.16 10.39 2.42
C ALA A 791 1.43 9.73 1.90
N ARG A 792 1.35 9.08 0.73
CA ARG A 792 2.47 8.36 0.10
C ARG A 792 3.48 9.31 -0.51
N GLN A 793 3.07 10.49 -0.97
CA GLN A 793 3.95 11.40 -1.68
C GLN A 793 4.39 12.56 -0.79
N PHE A 794 3.67 13.68 -0.78
CA PHE A 794 4.13 14.90 -0.12
C PHE A 794 4.39 14.70 1.39
N GLU A 795 3.46 14.10 2.13
CA GLU A 795 3.62 13.94 3.58
C GLU A 795 4.76 12.99 3.93
N PHE A 796 4.96 11.94 3.14
CA PHE A 796 6.07 11.02 3.32
C PHE A 796 7.42 11.70 3.05
N VAL A 797 7.54 12.41 1.92
CA VAL A 797 8.77 13.13 1.57
C VAL A 797 9.09 14.20 2.61
N GLN A 798 8.11 15.01 2.99
CA GLN A 798 8.28 16.07 3.97
C GLN A 798 8.63 15.51 5.36
N GLY A 799 7.87 14.52 5.83
CA GLY A 799 8.02 13.99 7.18
C GLY A 799 9.15 12.97 7.33
N ALA A 800 9.12 11.90 6.52
CA ALA A 800 10.05 10.78 6.67
C ALA A 800 11.44 11.07 6.10
N TRP A 801 11.57 11.95 5.11
CA TRP A 801 12.88 12.24 4.47
C TRP A 801 13.45 13.60 4.82
N ALA A 802 12.63 14.67 4.80
CA ALA A 802 13.12 16.02 5.09
C ALA A 802 13.18 16.33 6.59
N ALA A 803 12.06 16.23 7.30
CA ALA A 803 11.94 16.59 8.72
C ALA A 803 12.48 15.51 9.67
N SER A 804 12.56 14.26 9.22
CA SER A 804 13.09 13.17 10.04
C SER A 804 14.61 13.31 10.27
N PRO A 805 15.06 13.27 11.53
CA PRO A 805 16.48 13.19 11.85
C PRO A 805 17.08 11.79 11.63
N LYS A 806 16.27 10.81 11.19
CA LYS A 806 16.62 9.40 11.00
C LYS A 806 16.44 8.99 9.53
N PHE A 807 17.32 9.48 8.65
CA PHE A 807 17.28 9.21 7.21
C PHE A 807 18.55 8.48 6.75
N ALA A 808 18.41 7.34 6.08
CA ALA A 808 19.51 6.58 5.47
C ALA A 808 20.74 6.37 6.40
N GLY A 809 20.49 6.10 7.69
CA GLY A 809 21.53 5.88 8.69
C GLY A 809 22.10 7.15 9.34
N LEU A 810 21.68 8.34 8.91
CA LEU A 810 21.99 9.60 9.60
C LEU A 810 21.25 9.70 10.94
N ALA A 811 21.88 10.38 11.88
CA ALA A 811 21.31 10.73 13.18
C ALA A 811 21.61 12.22 13.46
N ALA A 812 20.70 12.90 14.17
CA ALA A 812 20.85 14.33 14.52
C ALA A 812 21.00 15.27 13.30
N GLU A 813 20.57 14.84 12.12
CA GLU A 813 20.57 15.67 10.90
C GLU A 813 19.19 15.64 10.27
N GLN A 814 18.60 16.82 10.08
CA GLN A 814 17.45 17.00 9.20
C GLN A 814 17.90 17.54 7.84
N ASP A 815 16.97 17.72 6.90
CA ASP A 815 17.24 18.45 5.67
C ASP A 815 17.89 19.81 5.97
N PRO A 816 19.02 20.14 5.32
CA PRO A 816 19.81 21.32 5.64
C PRO A 816 19.13 22.65 5.27
N LEU A 817 18.07 22.61 4.45
CA LEU A 817 17.29 23.78 4.06
C LEU A 817 15.95 23.81 4.82
N LEU A 818 15.20 22.70 4.81
CA LEU A 818 13.81 22.64 5.25
C LEU A 818 13.59 22.19 6.70
N GLY A 819 14.60 21.62 7.35
CA GLY A 819 14.43 21.10 8.71
C GLY A 819 14.22 22.21 9.75
N ASN A 820 13.36 21.94 10.72
CA ASN A 820 12.93 22.86 11.77
C ASN A 820 13.92 22.97 12.95
N ARG A 821 14.96 22.11 12.97
CA ARG A 821 16.01 22.04 13.99
C ARG A 821 15.53 21.72 15.41
N LEU A 822 14.26 21.32 15.57
CA LEU A 822 13.72 20.95 16.86
C LEU A 822 14.15 19.51 17.19
N PRO A 823 14.71 19.27 18.38
CA PRO A 823 15.02 17.92 18.82
C PRO A 823 13.71 17.15 19.04
N LEU A 824 13.74 15.84 18.76
CA LEU A 824 12.68 14.95 19.28
C LEU A 824 12.69 15.02 20.81
N ALA A 825 11.53 14.83 21.45
CA ALA A 825 11.44 14.87 22.92
C ALA A 825 12.48 13.94 23.58
N GLY A 826 13.44 14.53 24.30
CA GLY A 826 14.54 13.81 24.94
C GLY A 826 15.71 13.41 24.04
N ALA A 827 15.77 13.89 22.79
CA ALA A 827 16.84 13.58 21.83
C ALA A 827 17.86 14.71 21.67
N GLN A 828 18.99 14.38 21.02
CA GLN A 828 20.02 15.35 20.64
C GLN A 828 19.49 16.38 19.63
N PRO A 829 20.04 17.61 19.61
CA PRO A 829 19.75 18.62 18.59
C PRO A 829 19.90 18.04 17.18
N SER A 830 18.99 18.38 16.27
CA SER A 830 19.00 17.90 14.88
C SER A 830 19.58 18.92 13.90
N ASP A 831 20.59 19.65 14.36
CA ASP A 831 21.20 20.82 13.73
C ASP A 831 22.60 20.54 13.17
N ALA A 832 22.92 19.26 12.94
CA ALA A 832 24.16 18.84 12.31
C ALA A 832 24.01 18.68 10.78
N PHE A 833 25.15 18.74 10.08
CA PHE A 833 25.27 18.39 8.67
C PHE A 833 26.63 17.75 8.39
N SER A 834 26.64 16.50 7.93
CA SER A 834 27.86 15.76 7.60
C SER A 834 28.18 15.81 6.10
N TYR A 835 29.44 15.99 5.75
CA TYR A 835 29.92 16.00 4.37
C TYR A 835 31.39 15.56 4.26
N THR A 836 31.88 15.35 3.05
CA THR A 836 33.28 15.00 2.79
C THR A 836 33.98 16.16 2.05
N ASP A 837 35.17 16.53 2.50
CA ASP A 837 35.96 17.59 1.85
C ASP A 837 36.89 17.05 0.75
N THR A 838 37.51 17.96 -0.01
CA THR A 838 38.51 17.62 -1.04
C THR A 838 39.68 16.86 -0.41
N GLY A 839 39.88 15.60 -0.80
CA GLY A 839 40.82 14.66 -0.17
C GLY A 839 40.19 13.54 0.69
N ALA A 840 38.86 13.43 0.70
CA ALA A 840 38.08 12.35 1.33
C ALA A 840 38.06 12.33 2.87
N CYS A 841 38.32 13.47 3.53
CA CYS A 841 38.18 13.58 4.99
C CYS A 841 36.73 13.90 5.38
N PRO A 842 36.05 13.08 6.21
CA PRO A 842 34.73 13.38 6.73
C PRO A 842 34.74 14.63 7.62
N ARG A 843 33.73 15.48 7.47
CA ARG A 843 33.47 16.70 8.22
C ARG A 843 32.03 16.68 8.74
N ALA A 844 31.80 17.31 9.88
CA ALA A 844 30.48 17.61 10.39
C ALA A 844 30.46 19.04 10.92
N ILE A 845 29.40 19.78 10.61
CA ILE A 845 29.12 21.10 11.19
C ILE A 845 27.87 21.00 12.05
N SER A 846 27.82 21.77 13.14
CA SER A 846 26.71 21.82 14.10
C SER A 846 26.22 23.25 14.28
N GLY A 847 25.08 23.46 14.93
CA GLY A 847 24.50 24.79 15.08
C GLY A 847 23.90 25.32 13.78
N LEU A 848 23.39 24.43 12.93
CA LEU A 848 22.69 24.77 11.70
C LEU A 848 21.34 25.45 12.02
N PRO A 849 21.12 26.72 11.62
CA PRO A 849 19.86 27.40 11.83
C PRO A 849 18.73 26.83 10.96
N GLN A 850 17.50 27.22 11.27
CA GLN A 850 16.38 27.12 10.34
C GLN A 850 16.46 28.30 9.36
N PHE A 851 16.53 28.05 8.06
CA PHE A 851 16.57 29.10 7.04
C PHE A 851 15.24 29.30 6.31
N VAL A 852 14.32 28.34 6.43
CA VAL A 852 13.03 28.36 5.75
C VAL A 852 11.92 28.34 6.78
N THR A 853 10.99 29.29 6.67
CA THR A 853 9.87 29.44 7.59
C THR A 853 8.55 29.34 6.84
N VAL A 854 7.63 28.53 7.36
CA VAL A 854 6.30 28.33 6.75
C VAL A 854 5.39 29.50 7.12
N ARG A 855 4.87 30.19 6.11
CA ARG A 855 3.94 31.32 6.27
C ARG A 855 2.49 30.95 5.99
N GLY A 856 2.22 29.77 5.46
CA GLY A 856 0.87 29.31 5.20
C GLY A 856 0.88 28.11 4.28
N GLY A 857 -0.19 27.33 4.33
CA GLY A 857 -0.32 26.19 3.47
C GLY A 857 -1.72 25.58 3.46
N ALA A 858 -2.01 24.82 2.41
CA ALA A 858 -3.25 24.08 2.27
C ALA A 858 -3.08 22.87 1.36
N TYR A 859 -3.92 21.86 1.58
CA TYR A 859 -4.17 20.80 0.61
C TYR A 859 -5.38 21.16 -0.23
N LEU A 860 -5.20 21.15 -1.54
CA LEU A 860 -6.23 21.49 -2.49
C LEU A 860 -6.47 20.31 -3.44
N PHE A 861 -7.67 20.24 -3.97
CA PHE A 861 -8.05 19.36 -5.06
C PHE A 861 -8.12 20.19 -6.35
N LEU A 862 -7.29 19.84 -7.33
CA LEU A 862 -7.26 20.38 -8.68
C LEU A 862 -8.12 19.46 -9.57
N PRO A 863 -9.41 19.76 -9.81
CA PRO A 863 -10.29 18.89 -10.57
C PRO A 863 -9.95 18.88 -12.07
N GLY A 864 -10.35 17.83 -12.79
CA GLY A 864 -10.54 17.89 -14.25
C GLY A 864 -11.65 18.90 -14.62
N LEU A 865 -11.75 19.34 -15.86
CA LEU A 865 -12.72 20.35 -16.29
C LEU A 865 -14.17 19.86 -16.22
N ARG A 866 -14.43 18.57 -16.48
CA ARG A 866 -15.71 17.90 -16.23
C ARG A 866 -16.05 17.88 -14.74
N GLY A 867 -15.08 17.53 -13.89
CA GLY A 867 -15.22 17.57 -12.44
C GLY A 867 -15.49 18.99 -11.92
N LEU A 868 -14.79 19.99 -12.46
CA LEU A 868 -15.03 21.40 -12.18
C LEU A 868 -16.45 21.81 -12.55
N ALA A 869 -16.91 21.43 -13.75
CA ALA A 869 -18.28 21.71 -14.19
C ALA A 869 -19.31 21.11 -13.23
N GLN A 870 -19.04 19.95 -12.64
CA GLN A 870 -19.89 19.30 -11.64
C GLN A 870 -19.90 20.00 -10.29
N ILE A 871 -18.73 20.35 -9.76
CA ILE A 871 -18.58 21.16 -8.53
C ILE A 871 -19.40 22.43 -8.66
N LEU A 872 -19.37 23.03 -9.85
CA LEU A 872 -20.04 24.27 -10.14
C LEU A 872 -21.50 24.11 -10.56
N ARG A 873 -22.14 22.93 -10.63
CA ARG A 873 -23.59 22.83 -10.99
C ARG A 873 -24.47 23.47 -9.91
N ASP A 874 -25.59 24.07 -10.35
CA ASP A 874 -26.66 24.48 -9.44
C ASP A 874 -27.35 23.20 -8.94
N ARG A 875 -27.39 23.03 -7.61
CA ARG A 875 -28.05 21.90 -6.94
C ARG A 875 -29.33 22.39 -6.30
#